data_AF-A0A0D9X2W2-F1
#
_entry.id   AF-A0A0D9X2W2-F1
#
_cell.length_a   1.000
_cell.length_b   1.000
_cell.length_c   1.000
_cell.angle_alpha   90.00
_cell.angle_beta   90.00
_cell.angle_gamma   90.00
#
_symmetry.space_group_name_H-M   'P 1'
#
loop_
_entity.id
_entity.type
_entity.pdbx_description
1 polymer ?
#
loop_
_entity_poly.entity_id
_entity_poly.type
_entity_poly.pdbx_seq_one_letter_code
_entity_poly.pdbx_strand_id
1 'polypeptide(L)'
;MAMLTSGLLRPVDAAHAIDEGALLRYAAEHVAGFPSPAQGLFLTQFGHGQSNPTYCIEVSAGGGVTRRYVLRKKPAGAILQSAHAVEREFQVLKALGTHTDVPVPKVFCLCTDASVIGTPFYIMEYLEGLIYPDNKLTGVTPAKRKIICLAAAETLAAIHKVDVTAIGLQKYGRRDNYCKRQVERWERQYLSSTGEGKPARYQKMLDLARWLKEHIPKEDSSTGFGTGLVHGDYRVDNLVFHPTEDRVIGVLDWELSTLGNQMCDVAYSSLPYIIDASSDSYSYGGFEYTGVPDGIPSLEEYLTVYCSISARPWPAANWKFYMAFSLFRGASIYAGVYHRWTMGNASGGERARSSGKLANAMVDRAWDLISRENILREQPAGGMHVSKGSWQEFQREHEGSISTKDEGKFVPSGKVMQLRNKLMKFMEDHIYPMEGEFYKLAQSTSKWTIHPEEEKLKTLAKREGLWNLFIPLDSAARAREILFEDRPHNSPESSEELLLGAGLTNLEYGYLCEIMGRSVWAPQIFNCNPPDTGNMEVLLRYGTKEQQKQWLVPLLEGKIRSGFAMTEPLVASSDATNIECSISRRFLCDKWKEMVDQWGYGPKGKTDFSAPKHKQQSMILVDIKTPGVQIRRPLLVFGFDDAPHGHAEITFENVRVPATNILLGEGRGFEIAQGRLGPGRLHHCMRLIGAAERGMNLMVERALSRTTFGKKIAQHGSFLADLAKCRVELEQARLLVLEAADQLDRHGNKKARGILAMAKVAAPNMALKVLDMAMQVHGAAGLSSDTVLSHLWATARTLRLADGPDEVHLGTIAKLELQRARM
;
A
#
# COMPACT_ATOMS: atom_id res chain seq x y z
N MET A 1 8.27 -20.25 26.21
CA MET A 1 9.11 -20.68 25.06
C MET A 1 8.19 -20.97 23.88
N ALA A 2 8.65 -20.68 22.67
CA ALA A 2 7.95 -21.07 21.45
C ALA A 2 7.85 -22.60 21.36
N MET A 3 6.75 -23.11 20.82
CA MET A 3 6.57 -24.54 20.55
C MET A 3 6.42 -24.74 19.05
N LEU A 4 7.15 -25.70 18.48
CA LEU A 4 6.85 -26.16 17.13
C LEU A 4 5.49 -26.86 17.13
N THR A 5 4.74 -26.73 16.05
CA THR A 5 3.45 -27.42 15.87
C THR A 5 3.58 -28.93 16.02
N SER A 6 4.72 -29.50 15.63
CA SER A 6 5.04 -30.92 15.83
C SER A 6 5.31 -31.29 17.30
N GLY A 7 5.82 -30.35 18.09
CA GLY A 7 6.03 -30.50 19.53
C GLY A 7 4.74 -30.48 20.38
N LEU A 8 3.60 -30.12 19.78
CA LEU A 8 2.29 -30.13 20.43
C LEU A 8 1.57 -31.48 20.33
N LEU A 9 2.13 -32.43 19.57
CA LEU A 9 1.53 -33.73 19.34
C LEU A 9 1.72 -34.64 20.56
N ARG A 10 0.64 -35.31 20.95
CA ARG A 10 0.60 -36.32 22.00
C ARG A 10 -0.11 -37.58 21.49
N PRO A 11 0.07 -38.73 22.15
CA PRO A 11 -0.73 -39.92 21.87
C PRO A 11 -2.23 -39.60 21.96
N VAL A 12 -3.03 -40.22 21.09
CA VAL A 12 -4.49 -40.08 21.12
C VAL A 12 -5.02 -40.68 22.42
N ASP A 13 -5.82 -39.90 23.16
CA ASP A 13 -6.53 -40.41 24.34
C ASP A 13 -7.47 -41.54 23.92
N ALA A 14 -7.48 -42.66 24.66
CA ALA A 14 -8.32 -43.82 24.38
C ALA A 14 -9.83 -43.45 24.33
N ALA A 15 -10.26 -42.46 25.11
CA ALA A 15 -11.64 -41.94 25.08
C ALA A 15 -11.98 -41.16 23.80
N HIS A 16 -10.98 -40.87 22.98
CA HIS A 16 -11.06 -40.06 21.77
C HIS A 16 -10.54 -40.78 20.53
N ALA A 17 -10.36 -42.11 20.59
CA ALA A 17 -10.00 -42.94 19.46
C ALA A 17 -11.04 -42.85 18.34
N ILE A 18 -10.58 -42.91 17.09
CA ILE A 18 -11.42 -42.90 15.88
C ILE A 18 -11.04 -44.07 14.98
N ASP A 19 -11.97 -44.53 14.15
CA ASP A 19 -11.71 -45.60 13.18
C ASP A 19 -10.75 -45.11 12.08
N GLU A 20 -9.46 -45.43 12.24
CA GLU A 20 -8.38 -45.06 11.32
C GLU A 20 -8.57 -45.64 9.92
N GLY A 21 -9.18 -46.84 9.81
CA GLY A 21 -9.43 -47.49 8.54
C GLY A 21 -10.55 -46.80 7.74
N ALA A 22 -11.63 -46.42 8.41
CA ALA A 22 -12.70 -45.64 7.81
C ALA A 22 -12.21 -44.24 7.41
N LEU A 23 -11.43 -43.58 8.26
CA LEU A 23 -10.82 -42.29 7.96
C LEU A 23 -9.88 -42.36 6.75
N LEU A 24 -9.02 -43.38 6.67
CA LEU A 24 -8.11 -43.56 5.55
C LEU A 24 -8.85 -43.71 4.22
N ARG A 25 -9.90 -44.54 4.18
CA ARG A 25 -10.74 -44.70 2.97
C ARG A 25 -11.38 -43.37 2.56
N TYR A 26 -11.96 -42.65 3.51
CA TYR A 26 -12.60 -41.37 3.24
C TYR A 26 -11.60 -40.32 2.72
N ALA A 27 -10.45 -40.20 3.37
CA ALA A 27 -9.42 -39.22 3.00
C ALA A 27 -8.81 -39.52 1.63
N ALA A 28 -8.56 -40.79 1.29
CA ALA A 28 -8.03 -41.19 -0.01
C ALA A 28 -8.98 -40.83 -1.16
N GLU A 29 -10.29 -40.85 -0.93
CA GLU A 29 -11.30 -40.49 -1.94
C GLU A 29 -11.53 -38.98 -2.03
N HIS A 30 -11.47 -38.24 -0.92
CA HIS A 30 -11.95 -36.85 -0.85
C HIS A 30 -10.84 -35.78 -0.74
N VAL A 31 -9.61 -36.14 -0.40
CA VAL A 31 -8.49 -35.20 -0.29
C VAL A 31 -7.70 -35.18 -1.60
N ALA A 32 -7.72 -34.04 -2.30
CA ALA A 32 -6.98 -33.88 -3.54
C ALA A 32 -5.46 -34.06 -3.33
N GLY A 33 -4.85 -34.98 -4.09
CA GLY A 33 -3.43 -35.27 -3.98
C GLY A 33 -3.04 -36.12 -2.76
N PHE A 34 -3.99 -36.80 -2.13
CA PHE A 34 -3.70 -37.75 -1.04
C PHE A 34 -2.82 -38.90 -1.55
N PRO A 35 -1.81 -39.36 -0.77
CA PRO A 35 -0.96 -40.47 -1.17
C PRO A 35 -1.75 -41.74 -1.53
N SER A 36 -1.48 -42.31 -2.70
CA SER A 36 -2.10 -43.56 -3.16
C SER A 36 -1.10 -44.45 -3.92
N PRO A 37 -0.93 -45.73 -3.55
CA PRO A 37 -1.56 -46.40 -2.40
C PRO A 37 -0.94 -45.92 -1.08
N ALA A 38 -1.78 -45.61 -0.09
CA ALA A 38 -1.32 -45.32 1.28
C ALA A 38 -1.04 -46.64 2.00
N GLN A 39 0.18 -46.83 2.52
CA GLN A 39 0.57 -48.06 3.23
C GLN A 39 0.02 -48.10 4.67
N GLY A 40 -0.36 -46.96 5.23
CA GLY A 40 -0.92 -46.81 6.57
C GLY A 40 -1.15 -45.35 6.93
N LEU A 41 -2.00 -45.12 7.93
CA LEU A 41 -2.33 -43.82 8.51
C LEU A 41 -2.00 -43.89 10.00
N PHE A 42 -1.33 -42.87 10.54
CA PHE A 42 -1.04 -42.76 11.97
C PHE A 42 -1.63 -41.46 12.52
N LEU A 43 -2.30 -41.56 13.68
CA LEU A 43 -2.92 -40.42 14.34
C LEU A 43 -2.17 -40.01 15.60
N THR A 44 -1.99 -38.70 15.73
CA THR A 44 -1.63 -38.06 17.00
C THR A 44 -2.63 -36.96 17.31
N GLN A 45 -2.78 -36.61 18.59
CA GLN A 45 -3.68 -35.54 19.02
C GLN A 45 -2.89 -34.29 19.36
N PHE A 46 -3.42 -33.11 19.06
CA PHE A 46 -2.84 -31.86 19.60
C PHE A 46 -3.22 -31.69 21.07
N GLY A 47 -2.23 -31.45 21.93
CA GLY A 47 -2.45 -31.21 23.36
C GLY A 47 -2.91 -29.80 23.72
N HIS A 48 -2.86 -28.87 22.77
CA HIS A 48 -3.19 -27.45 22.93
C HIS A 48 -4.46 -27.10 22.13
N GLY A 49 -5.36 -26.27 22.68
CA GLY A 49 -6.69 -25.98 22.13
C GLY A 49 -7.77 -26.94 22.67
N GLN A 50 -8.72 -26.42 23.45
CA GLN A 50 -9.58 -27.22 24.33
C GLN A 50 -11.02 -27.42 23.81
N SER A 51 -11.45 -26.72 22.76
CA SER A 51 -12.84 -26.74 22.32
C SER A 51 -13.19 -27.91 21.39
N ASN A 52 -12.53 -28.01 20.23
CA ASN A 52 -12.79 -29.07 19.24
C ASN A 52 -11.61 -30.04 19.16
N PRO A 53 -11.84 -31.37 19.33
CA PRO A 53 -10.78 -32.37 19.18
C PRO A 53 -10.08 -32.25 17.83
N THR A 54 -8.77 -32.04 17.88
CA THR A 54 -7.91 -31.79 16.72
C THR A 54 -6.79 -32.83 16.68
N TYR A 55 -6.57 -33.43 15.52
CA TYR A 55 -5.65 -34.55 15.30
C TYR A 55 -4.71 -34.25 14.15
N CYS A 56 -3.47 -34.73 14.23
CA CYS A 56 -2.54 -34.78 13.10
C CYS A 56 -2.64 -36.17 12.47
N ILE A 57 -2.82 -36.20 11.16
CA ILE A 57 -2.82 -37.38 10.32
C ILE A 57 -1.46 -37.47 9.64
N GLU A 58 -0.69 -38.52 9.91
CA GLU A 58 0.53 -38.82 9.17
C GLU A 58 0.27 -39.99 8.20
N VAL A 59 0.63 -39.81 6.93
CA VAL A 59 0.42 -40.80 5.87
C VAL A 59 1.73 -41.07 5.16
N SER A 60 2.14 -42.34 5.16
CA SER A 60 3.34 -42.79 4.46
C SER A 60 3.02 -43.10 3.00
N ALA A 61 3.68 -42.40 2.08
CA ALA A 61 3.64 -42.68 0.64
C ALA A 61 4.76 -43.63 0.21
N GLY A 62 4.58 -44.35 -0.90
CA GLY A 62 5.67 -45.10 -1.53
C GLY A 62 6.86 -44.18 -1.84
N GLY A 63 8.07 -44.59 -1.44
CA GLY A 63 9.30 -43.79 -1.59
C GLY A 63 9.78 -43.07 -0.32
N GLY A 64 9.16 -43.30 0.83
CA GLY A 64 9.65 -42.79 2.14
C GLY A 64 9.23 -41.35 2.48
N VAL A 65 8.32 -40.75 1.70
CA VAL A 65 7.80 -39.40 1.96
C VAL A 65 6.55 -39.50 2.85
N THR A 66 6.61 -38.91 4.05
CA THR A 66 5.46 -38.76 4.96
C THR A 66 4.75 -37.44 4.69
N ARG A 67 3.43 -37.47 4.50
CA ARG A 67 2.60 -36.25 4.42
C ARG A 67 1.77 -36.08 5.69
N ARG A 68 1.60 -34.84 6.12
CA ARG A 68 0.82 -34.46 7.31
C ARG A 68 -0.43 -33.69 6.93
N TYR A 69 -1.53 -33.98 7.62
CA TYR A 69 -2.79 -33.26 7.54
C TYR A 69 -3.34 -33.03 8.95
N VAL A 70 -4.30 -32.12 9.10
CA VAL A 70 -5.00 -31.90 10.36
C VAL A 70 -6.47 -32.26 10.21
N LEU A 71 -6.99 -33.06 11.13
CA LEU A 71 -8.42 -33.34 11.26
C LEU A 71 -8.98 -32.62 12.48
N ARG A 72 -10.05 -31.85 12.28
CA ARG A 72 -10.79 -31.21 13.37
C ARG A 72 -12.22 -31.72 13.34
N LYS A 73 -12.69 -32.23 14.47
CA LYS A 73 -14.01 -32.87 14.58
C LYS A 73 -14.84 -32.27 15.69
N LYS A 74 -16.16 -32.42 15.56
CA LYS A 74 -17.09 -32.03 16.61
C LYS A 74 -16.93 -32.95 17.85
N PRO A 75 -16.98 -32.42 19.09
CA PRO A 75 -16.93 -33.23 20.30
C PRO A 75 -18.07 -34.26 20.36
N ALA A 76 -17.87 -35.34 21.10
CA ALA A 76 -18.92 -36.34 21.33
C ALA A 76 -19.84 -35.89 22.48
N GLY A 77 -21.14 -36.26 22.43
CA GLY A 77 -22.10 -36.02 23.51
C GLY A 77 -23.18 -34.97 23.20
N ALA A 78 -24.07 -34.73 24.16
CA ALA A 78 -25.14 -33.74 24.06
C ALA A 78 -24.56 -32.31 24.19
N ILE A 79 -24.42 -31.63 23.06
CA ILE A 79 -23.84 -30.29 22.97
C ILE A 79 -24.95 -29.24 22.85
N LEU A 80 -24.75 -28.07 23.47
CA LEU A 80 -25.62 -26.90 23.30
C LEU A 80 -25.80 -26.56 21.80
N GLN A 81 -27.04 -26.28 21.39
CA GLN A 81 -27.36 -25.90 20.01
C GLN A 81 -26.46 -24.73 19.54
N SER A 82 -25.85 -24.85 18.37
CA SER A 82 -24.88 -23.92 17.75
C SER A 82 -23.46 -23.82 18.35
N ALA A 83 -23.15 -24.57 19.41
CA ALA A 83 -21.77 -24.72 19.87
C ALA A 83 -21.03 -25.80 19.05
N HIS A 84 -19.73 -25.61 18.79
CA HIS A 84 -18.87 -26.59 18.11
C HIS A 84 -19.30 -26.94 16.67
N ALA A 85 -19.73 -25.94 15.90
CA ALA A 85 -20.14 -26.11 14.51
C ALA A 85 -18.93 -26.09 13.56
N VAL A 86 -18.25 -27.23 13.44
CA VAL A 86 -17.07 -27.40 12.57
C VAL A 86 -17.36 -27.10 11.09
N GLU A 87 -18.62 -27.19 10.66
CA GLU A 87 -19.07 -26.82 9.32
C GLU A 87 -18.92 -25.32 9.06
N ARG A 88 -19.16 -24.48 10.08
CA ARG A 88 -18.98 -23.02 9.99
C ARG A 88 -17.50 -22.66 9.91
N GLU A 89 -16.66 -23.32 10.70
CA GLU A 89 -15.19 -23.17 10.64
C GLU A 89 -14.68 -23.51 9.23
N PHE A 90 -15.09 -24.66 8.68
CA PHE A 90 -14.75 -25.04 7.31
C PHE A 90 -15.20 -23.99 6.28
N GLN A 91 -16.42 -23.45 6.42
CA GLN A 91 -16.94 -22.43 5.51
C GLN A 91 -16.07 -21.16 5.49
N VAL A 92 -15.70 -20.62 6.65
CA VAL A 92 -14.88 -19.40 6.72
C VAL A 92 -13.45 -19.65 6.25
N LEU A 93 -12.84 -20.76 6.66
CA LEU A 93 -11.49 -21.14 6.23
C LEU A 93 -11.42 -21.33 4.71
N LYS A 94 -12.42 -22.01 4.11
CA LYS A 94 -12.50 -22.19 2.66
C LYS A 94 -12.64 -20.86 1.94
N ALA A 95 -13.52 -19.98 2.40
CA ALA A 95 -13.75 -18.69 1.77
C ALA A 95 -12.51 -17.79 1.83
N LEU A 96 -11.84 -17.73 2.99
CA LEU A 96 -10.61 -16.96 3.17
C LEU A 96 -9.47 -17.53 2.32
N GLY A 97 -9.18 -18.82 2.43
CA GLY A 97 -8.05 -19.45 1.73
C GLY A 97 -8.23 -19.54 0.20
N THR A 98 -9.46 -19.44 -0.31
CA THR A 98 -9.72 -19.47 -1.77
C THR A 98 -9.70 -18.06 -2.39
N HIS A 99 -10.10 -17.03 -1.64
CA HIS A 99 -10.42 -15.72 -2.21
C HIS A 99 -9.61 -14.56 -1.63
N THR A 100 -8.71 -14.81 -0.67
CA THR A 100 -7.94 -13.77 0.02
C THR A 100 -6.51 -14.22 0.34
N ASP A 101 -5.64 -13.27 0.67
CA ASP A 101 -4.28 -13.55 1.17
C ASP A 101 -4.21 -13.68 2.70
N VAL A 102 -5.36 -13.79 3.39
CA VAL A 102 -5.36 -14.00 4.85
C VAL A 102 -4.72 -15.36 5.13
N PRO A 103 -3.68 -15.42 5.99
CA PRO A 103 -2.97 -16.67 6.25
C PRO A 103 -3.87 -17.63 7.04
N VAL A 104 -4.49 -18.58 6.35
CA VAL A 104 -5.30 -19.66 6.95
C VAL A 104 -4.88 -21.00 6.37
N PRO A 105 -4.95 -22.10 7.15
CA PRO A 105 -4.65 -23.42 6.62
C PRO A 105 -5.63 -23.79 5.51
N LYS A 106 -5.12 -24.35 4.41
CA LYS A 106 -5.97 -24.83 3.32
C LYS A 106 -6.87 -25.95 3.81
N VAL A 107 -8.18 -25.80 3.65
CA VAL A 107 -9.15 -26.88 3.94
C VAL A 107 -9.36 -27.76 2.70
N PHE A 108 -9.39 -29.08 2.89
CA PHE A 108 -9.50 -30.06 1.81
C PHE A 108 -10.94 -30.57 1.64
N CYS A 109 -11.54 -31.09 2.70
CA CYS A 109 -12.88 -31.70 2.65
C CYS A 109 -13.62 -31.56 3.99
N LEU A 110 -14.96 -31.57 3.94
CA LEU A 110 -15.86 -31.59 5.08
C LEU A 110 -16.74 -32.84 4.99
N CYS A 111 -16.76 -33.64 6.06
CA CYS A 111 -17.63 -34.79 6.23
C CYS A 111 -18.73 -34.46 7.25
N THR A 112 -19.99 -34.47 6.81
CA THR A 112 -21.16 -34.34 7.70
C THR A 112 -21.79 -35.69 8.04
N ASP A 113 -21.33 -36.78 7.42
CA ASP A 113 -21.80 -38.13 7.69
C ASP A 113 -21.12 -38.68 8.95
N ALA A 114 -21.89 -38.76 10.04
CA ALA A 114 -21.41 -39.29 11.31
C ALA A 114 -21.12 -40.80 11.27
N SER A 115 -21.54 -41.53 10.23
CA SER A 115 -21.25 -42.97 10.10
C SER A 115 -19.76 -43.27 9.81
N VAL A 116 -18.98 -42.28 9.33
CA VAL A 116 -17.58 -42.48 8.95
C VAL A 116 -16.67 -42.63 10.17
N ILE A 117 -16.69 -41.67 11.10
CA ILE A 117 -15.87 -41.71 12.34
C ILE A 117 -16.67 -41.36 13.61
N GLY A 118 -18.00 -41.45 13.56
CA GLY A 118 -18.90 -41.19 14.68
C GLY A 118 -19.31 -39.73 14.88
N THR A 119 -18.77 -38.78 14.11
CA THR A 119 -19.07 -37.34 14.25
C THR A 119 -18.65 -36.54 13.00
N PRO A 120 -19.29 -35.40 12.68
CA PRO A 120 -18.82 -34.50 11.62
C PRO A 120 -17.38 -34.00 11.86
N PHE A 121 -16.63 -33.87 10.77
CA PHE A 121 -15.23 -33.43 10.79
C PHE A 121 -14.82 -32.79 9.47
N TYR A 122 -13.72 -32.04 9.48
CA TYR A 122 -13.05 -31.60 8.25
C TYR A 122 -11.54 -31.87 8.32
N ILE A 123 -10.93 -31.98 7.14
CA ILE A 123 -9.48 -32.14 6.97
C ILE A 123 -8.90 -30.87 6.38
N MET A 124 -7.79 -30.40 6.94
CA MET A 124 -7.05 -29.22 6.51
C MET A 124 -5.54 -29.47 6.46
N GLU A 125 -4.83 -28.50 5.94
CA GLU A 125 -3.38 -28.46 5.85
C GLU A 125 -2.74 -28.47 7.23
N TYR A 126 -1.67 -29.25 7.34
CA TYR A 126 -0.76 -29.16 8.47
C TYR A 126 0.28 -28.07 8.17
N LEU A 127 0.30 -27.03 9.01
CA LEU A 127 1.29 -25.96 8.93
C LEU A 127 2.42 -26.26 9.91
N GLU A 128 3.63 -26.50 9.42
CA GLU A 128 4.83 -26.65 10.27
C GLU A 128 5.33 -25.24 10.67
N GLY A 129 5.13 -24.86 11.92
CA GLY A 129 5.40 -23.50 12.40
C GLY A 129 5.62 -23.38 13.90
N LEU A 130 5.77 -22.15 14.38
CA LEU A 130 5.94 -21.80 15.79
C LEU A 130 4.64 -21.25 16.38
N ILE A 131 4.28 -21.71 17.57
CA ILE A 131 3.18 -21.18 18.38
C ILE A 131 3.74 -20.62 19.68
N TYR A 132 3.23 -19.46 20.09
CA TYR A 132 3.62 -18.80 21.34
C TYR A 132 2.46 -18.86 22.35
N PRO A 133 2.49 -19.80 23.32
CA PRO A 133 1.37 -19.98 24.26
C PRO A 133 1.26 -18.88 25.33
N ASP A 134 2.30 -18.06 25.48
CA ASP A 134 2.40 -17.01 26.49
C ASP A 134 2.49 -15.63 25.82
N ASN A 135 1.60 -14.72 26.23
CA ASN A 135 1.53 -13.35 25.72
C ASN A 135 2.76 -12.50 26.05
N LYS A 136 3.55 -12.87 27.07
CA LYS A 136 4.85 -12.22 27.36
C LYS A 136 5.94 -12.64 26.40
N LEU A 137 5.69 -13.64 25.55
CA LEU A 137 6.66 -14.20 24.62
C LEU A 137 7.95 -14.61 25.34
N THR A 138 7.80 -15.32 26.47
CA THR A 138 8.92 -15.75 27.31
C THR A 138 9.89 -16.64 26.51
N GLY A 139 11.18 -16.30 26.58
CA GLY A 139 12.25 -16.96 25.82
C GLY A 139 12.48 -16.37 24.42
N VAL A 140 11.74 -15.34 24.02
CA VAL A 140 11.96 -14.58 22.79
C VAL A 140 12.73 -13.29 23.09
N THR A 141 13.65 -12.89 22.21
CA THR A 141 14.42 -11.65 22.35
C THR A 141 13.53 -10.42 22.20
N PRO A 142 13.83 -9.29 22.86
CA PRO A 142 13.01 -8.07 22.78
C PRO A 142 12.69 -7.63 21.34
N ALA A 143 13.68 -7.59 20.45
CA ALA A 143 13.46 -7.18 19.06
C ALA A 143 12.46 -8.11 18.33
N LYS A 144 12.57 -9.43 18.55
CA LYS A 144 11.66 -10.42 17.96
C LYS A 144 10.26 -10.36 18.55
N ARG A 145 10.11 -10.00 19.84
CA ARG A 145 8.78 -9.77 20.45
C ARG A 145 8.02 -8.67 19.74
N LYS A 146 8.69 -7.55 19.41
CA LYS A 146 8.06 -6.44 18.71
C LYS A 146 7.51 -6.89 17.37
N ILE A 147 8.32 -7.63 16.62
CA ILE A 147 7.99 -8.17 15.31
C ILE A 147 6.78 -9.11 15.38
N ILE A 148 6.77 -10.06 16.33
CA ILE A 148 5.65 -10.99 16.53
C ILE A 148 4.35 -10.24 16.82
N CYS A 149 4.38 -9.27 17.74
CA CYS A 149 3.20 -8.49 18.10
C CYS A 149 2.69 -7.62 16.95
N LEU A 150 3.59 -7.01 16.16
CA LEU A 150 3.19 -6.20 15.02
C LEU A 150 2.66 -7.08 13.86
N ALA A 151 3.28 -8.22 13.58
CA ALA A 151 2.76 -9.18 12.60
C ALA A 151 1.37 -9.71 12.98
N ALA A 152 1.09 -9.87 14.29
CA ALA A 152 -0.25 -10.18 14.79
C ALA A 152 -1.24 -9.03 14.53
N ALA A 153 -0.85 -7.77 14.72
CA ALA A 153 -1.69 -6.60 14.41
C ALA A 153 -2.00 -6.49 12.91
N GLU A 154 -0.99 -6.70 12.07
CA GLU A 154 -1.07 -6.69 10.60
C GLU A 154 -2.02 -7.77 10.08
N THR A 155 -1.88 -9.00 10.61
CA THR A 155 -2.74 -10.13 10.24
C THR A 155 -4.19 -9.88 10.65
N LEU A 156 -4.44 -9.30 11.83
CA LEU A 156 -5.79 -8.93 12.26
C LEU A 156 -6.40 -7.86 11.35
N ALA A 157 -5.61 -6.86 10.97
CA ALA A 157 -6.04 -5.84 10.02
C ALA A 157 -6.37 -6.43 8.65
N ALA A 158 -5.60 -7.43 8.18
CA ALA A 158 -5.90 -8.14 6.94
C ALA A 158 -7.25 -8.88 6.99
N ILE A 159 -7.53 -9.60 8.09
CA ILE A 159 -8.84 -10.25 8.31
C ILE A 159 -9.97 -9.21 8.25
N HIS A 160 -9.78 -8.05 8.88
CA HIS A 160 -10.83 -7.05 8.98
C HIS A 160 -11.11 -6.27 7.69
N LYS A 161 -10.20 -6.31 6.71
CA LYS A 161 -10.38 -5.70 5.38
C LYS A 161 -11.16 -6.57 4.41
N VAL A 162 -11.39 -7.84 4.73
CA VAL A 162 -12.04 -8.79 3.83
C VAL A 162 -13.46 -8.32 3.51
N ASP A 163 -13.77 -8.19 2.21
CA ASP A 163 -15.14 -8.05 1.74
C ASP A 163 -15.85 -9.41 1.83
N VAL A 164 -16.52 -9.62 2.96
CA VAL A 164 -17.32 -10.82 3.24
C VAL A 164 -18.43 -11.08 2.22
N THR A 165 -18.84 -10.07 1.43
CA THR A 165 -19.81 -10.25 0.35
C THR A 165 -19.15 -10.86 -0.87
N ALA A 166 -17.98 -10.35 -1.25
CA ALA A 166 -17.20 -10.84 -2.39
C ALA A 166 -16.77 -12.31 -2.20
N ILE A 167 -16.51 -12.73 -0.96
CA ILE A 167 -16.07 -14.10 -0.64
C ILE A 167 -17.20 -15.05 -0.22
N GLY A 168 -18.47 -14.67 -0.39
CA GLY A 168 -19.61 -15.55 -0.14
C GLY A 168 -19.98 -15.77 1.34
N LEU A 169 -19.52 -14.89 2.24
CA LEU A 169 -19.82 -14.91 3.68
C LEU A 169 -20.90 -13.90 4.10
N GLN A 170 -21.64 -13.29 3.17
CA GLN A 170 -22.68 -12.30 3.46
C GLN A 170 -23.80 -12.79 4.40
N LYS A 171 -24.04 -14.11 4.44
CA LYS A 171 -25.02 -14.75 5.36
C LYS A 171 -24.38 -15.43 6.57
N TYR A 172 -23.08 -15.22 6.81
CA TYR A 172 -22.34 -15.91 7.86
C TYR A 172 -22.76 -15.50 9.28
N GLY A 173 -23.25 -14.27 9.44
CA GLY A 173 -23.75 -13.72 10.71
C GLY A 173 -24.53 -12.42 10.50
N ARG A 174 -25.01 -11.81 11.58
CA ARG A 174 -25.69 -10.51 11.54
C ARG A 174 -24.68 -9.38 11.78
N ARG A 175 -24.64 -8.38 10.89
CA ARG A 175 -23.63 -7.30 10.93
C ARG A 175 -23.95 -6.20 11.95
N ASP A 176 -25.21 -5.79 12.01
CA ASP A 176 -25.71 -4.75 12.92
C ASP A 176 -25.77 -5.26 14.36
N ASN A 177 -25.88 -4.36 15.33
CA ASN A 177 -26.17 -4.61 16.74
C ASN A 177 -25.35 -5.76 17.37
N TYR A 178 -24.08 -5.90 16.96
CA TYR A 178 -23.23 -7.00 17.39
C TYR A 178 -22.94 -6.92 18.88
N CYS A 179 -22.39 -5.78 19.34
CA CYS A 179 -22.07 -5.54 20.73
C CYS A 179 -23.31 -5.71 21.60
N LYS A 180 -24.45 -5.13 21.20
CA LYS A 180 -25.74 -5.29 21.91
C LYS A 180 -26.07 -6.75 22.18
N ARG A 181 -26.11 -7.56 21.12
CA ARG A 181 -26.46 -8.98 21.23
C ARG A 181 -25.46 -9.77 22.04
N GLN A 182 -24.17 -9.45 21.93
CA GLN A 182 -23.15 -10.15 22.69
C GLN A 182 -23.25 -9.83 24.18
N VAL A 183 -23.51 -8.58 24.57
CA VAL A 183 -23.72 -8.22 25.98
C VAL A 183 -24.90 -9.01 26.56
N GLU A 184 -26.04 -9.05 25.87
CA GLU A 184 -27.21 -9.82 26.29
C GLU A 184 -26.93 -11.33 26.38
N ARG A 185 -26.16 -11.87 25.43
CA ARG A 185 -25.79 -13.30 25.41
C ARG A 185 -24.91 -13.65 26.60
N TRP A 186 -23.85 -12.88 26.85
CA TRP A 186 -22.89 -13.15 27.91
C TRP A 186 -23.47 -12.89 29.30
N GLU A 187 -24.33 -11.88 29.45
CA GLU A 187 -25.11 -11.68 30.68
C GLU A 187 -25.99 -12.91 30.99
N ARG A 188 -26.72 -13.43 29.99
CA ARG A 188 -27.54 -14.63 30.17
C ARG A 188 -26.68 -15.85 30.55
N GLN A 189 -25.50 -16.00 29.95
CA GLN A 189 -24.55 -17.06 30.26
C GLN A 189 -24.00 -16.94 31.70
N TYR A 190 -23.74 -15.72 32.16
CA TYR A 190 -23.30 -15.47 33.53
C TYR A 190 -24.42 -15.79 34.54
N LEU A 191 -25.64 -15.32 34.27
CA LEU A 191 -26.82 -15.60 35.10
C LEU A 191 -27.15 -17.10 35.16
N SER A 192 -26.91 -17.85 34.09
CA SER A 192 -27.10 -19.30 34.10
C SER A 192 -26.04 -20.04 34.91
N SER A 193 -24.90 -19.41 35.16
CA SER A 193 -23.76 -19.99 35.90
C SER A 193 -23.67 -19.53 37.36
N THR A 194 -24.52 -18.58 37.79
CA THR A 194 -24.44 -17.96 39.12
C THR A 194 -25.82 -17.70 39.74
N GLY A 195 -25.90 -17.69 41.07
CA GLY A 195 -27.15 -17.48 41.82
C GLY A 195 -27.47 -18.62 42.79
N GLU A 196 -28.75 -18.80 43.09
CA GLU A 196 -29.20 -19.83 44.04
C GLU A 196 -28.81 -21.25 43.57
N GLY A 197 -28.20 -22.03 44.46
CA GLY A 197 -27.67 -23.36 44.16
C GLY A 197 -26.40 -23.37 43.27
N LYS A 198 -25.78 -22.22 43.03
CA LYS A 198 -24.62 -22.02 42.15
C LYS A 198 -23.60 -21.09 42.82
N PRO A 199 -22.41 -20.83 42.22
CA PRO A 199 -21.55 -19.76 42.68
C PRO A 199 -22.29 -18.43 42.87
N ALA A 200 -21.96 -17.71 43.95
CA ALA A 200 -22.61 -16.46 44.31
C ALA A 200 -22.46 -15.41 43.20
N ARG A 201 -23.52 -14.62 42.97
CA ARG A 201 -23.48 -13.52 42.00
C ARG A 201 -22.58 -12.41 42.51
N TYR A 202 -21.70 -11.94 41.65
CA TYR A 202 -20.97 -10.70 41.87
C TYR A 202 -21.77 -9.49 41.39
N GLN A 203 -22.15 -8.61 42.32
CA GLN A 203 -23.04 -7.47 42.03
C GLN A 203 -22.45 -6.54 40.95
N LYS A 204 -21.14 -6.26 41.04
CA LYS A 204 -20.43 -5.43 40.04
C LYS A 204 -20.53 -5.98 38.61
N MET A 205 -20.69 -7.29 38.42
CA MET A 205 -20.86 -7.89 37.09
C MET A 205 -22.23 -7.54 36.48
N LEU A 206 -23.29 -7.51 37.32
CA LEU A 206 -24.63 -7.14 36.89
C LEU A 206 -24.69 -5.64 36.56
N ASP A 207 -24.04 -4.82 37.37
CA ASP A 207 -23.93 -3.39 37.11
C ASP A 207 -23.11 -3.11 35.85
N LEU A 208 -22.05 -3.89 35.59
CA LEU A 208 -21.25 -3.80 34.36
C LEU A 208 -22.08 -4.18 33.12
N ALA A 209 -22.91 -5.21 33.21
CA ALA A 209 -23.84 -5.57 32.14
C ALA A 209 -24.83 -4.43 31.83
N ARG A 210 -25.34 -3.76 32.87
CA ARG A 210 -26.21 -2.58 32.71
C ARG A 210 -25.47 -1.44 32.03
N TRP A 211 -24.28 -1.09 32.53
CA TRP A 211 -23.44 -0.04 31.96
C TRP A 211 -23.14 -0.29 30.48
N LEU A 212 -22.76 -1.52 30.11
CA LEU A 212 -22.50 -1.90 28.73
C LEU A 212 -23.74 -1.75 27.83
N LYS A 213 -24.94 -2.08 28.31
CA LYS A 213 -26.18 -1.88 27.52
C LYS A 213 -26.48 -0.40 27.27
N GLU A 214 -26.16 0.47 28.21
CA GLU A 214 -26.38 1.91 28.13
C GLU A 214 -25.34 2.63 27.26
N HIS A 215 -24.14 2.05 27.09
CA HIS A 215 -22.99 2.68 26.44
C HIS A 215 -22.59 2.01 25.11
N ILE A 216 -23.50 1.29 24.45
CA ILE A 216 -23.23 0.65 23.16
C ILE A 216 -22.78 1.72 22.13
N PRO A 217 -21.62 1.55 21.46
CA PRO A 217 -21.14 2.48 20.45
C PRO A 217 -22.16 2.67 19.33
N LYS A 218 -22.37 3.92 18.90
CA LYS A 218 -23.35 4.25 17.86
C LYS A 218 -23.08 3.48 16.56
N GLU A 219 -21.80 3.28 16.21
CA GLU A 219 -21.42 2.51 15.02
C GLU A 219 -21.91 1.05 15.03
N ASP A 220 -22.17 0.45 16.19
CA ASP A 220 -22.65 -0.94 16.30
C ASP A 220 -24.01 -1.13 15.62
N SER A 221 -24.85 -0.09 15.59
CA SER A 221 -26.16 -0.15 14.93
C SER A 221 -26.10 -0.12 13.40
N SER A 222 -24.96 0.24 12.81
CA SER A 222 -24.78 0.39 11.37
C SER A 222 -24.22 -0.88 10.73
N THR A 223 -24.65 -1.23 9.52
CA THR A 223 -24.08 -2.34 8.72
C THR A 223 -22.93 -1.90 7.81
N GLY A 224 -22.37 -0.72 8.08
CA GLY A 224 -21.38 -0.03 7.25
C GLY A 224 -19.95 -0.16 7.77
N PHE A 225 -19.19 0.93 7.64
CA PHE A 225 -17.77 1.04 7.97
C PHE A 225 -17.51 0.73 9.45
N GLY A 226 -16.93 -0.44 9.74
CA GLY A 226 -16.63 -0.92 11.11
C GLY A 226 -17.21 -2.29 11.40
N THR A 227 -18.14 -2.77 10.55
CA THR A 227 -18.74 -4.09 10.65
C THR A 227 -18.27 -5.02 9.53
N GLY A 228 -17.90 -6.25 9.87
CA GLY A 228 -17.32 -7.20 8.93
C GLY A 228 -17.04 -8.54 9.59
N LEU A 229 -16.07 -9.30 9.06
CA LEU A 229 -15.64 -10.55 9.68
C LEU A 229 -14.98 -10.28 11.03
N VAL A 230 -15.44 -10.98 12.06
CA VAL A 230 -14.92 -11.00 13.42
C VAL A 230 -14.44 -12.42 13.68
N HIS A 231 -13.17 -12.59 14.07
CA HIS A 231 -12.57 -13.85 14.48
C HIS A 231 -13.17 -14.36 15.79
N GLY A 232 -13.34 -13.47 16.77
CA GLY A 232 -13.98 -13.76 18.05
C GLY A 232 -13.04 -14.30 19.12
N ASP A 233 -11.93 -14.96 18.77
CA ASP A 233 -10.88 -15.37 19.73
C ASP A 233 -9.47 -15.07 19.20
N TYR A 234 -9.23 -13.84 18.73
CA TYR A 234 -7.93 -13.48 18.14
C TYR A 234 -6.88 -13.19 19.21
N ARG A 235 -5.87 -14.07 19.31
CA ARG A 235 -4.79 -14.03 20.30
C ARG A 235 -3.54 -14.72 19.75
N VAL A 236 -2.37 -14.40 20.30
CA VAL A 236 -1.07 -14.80 19.72
C VAL A 236 -0.85 -16.30 19.66
N ASP A 237 -1.46 -17.07 20.57
CA ASP A 237 -1.37 -18.53 20.60
C ASP A 237 -2.33 -19.23 19.61
N ASN A 238 -3.24 -18.47 18.99
CA ASN A 238 -4.02 -18.91 17.82
C ASN A 238 -3.33 -18.55 16.49
N LEU A 239 -2.10 -18.02 16.53
CA LEU A 239 -1.30 -17.72 15.35
C LEU A 239 -0.15 -18.72 15.22
N VAL A 240 0.03 -19.24 14.00
CA VAL A 240 1.18 -20.03 13.60
C VAL A 240 2.15 -19.11 12.88
N PHE A 241 3.36 -18.97 13.41
CA PHE A 241 4.44 -18.20 12.81
C PHE A 241 5.36 -19.10 11.99
N HIS A 242 5.95 -18.55 10.94
CA HIS A 242 6.96 -19.28 10.18
C HIS A 242 8.17 -19.63 11.08
N PRO A 243 8.78 -20.83 10.97
CA PRO A 243 9.91 -21.22 11.82
C PRO A 243 11.13 -20.30 11.70
N THR A 244 11.34 -19.73 10.51
CA THR A 244 12.54 -18.93 10.19
C THR A 244 12.23 -17.51 9.72
N GLU A 245 10.97 -17.21 9.36
CA GLU A 245 10.58 -15.91 8.79
C GLU A 245 9.69 -15.15 9.77
N ASP A 246 9.69 -13.83 9.66
CA ASP A 246 9.04 -12.91 10.58
C ASP A 246 7.57 -12.67 10.24
N ARG A 247 6.81 -13.74 9.94
CA ARG A 247 5.41 -13.64 9.48
C ARG A 247 4.50 -14.73 10.04
N VAL A 248 3.21 -14.42 10.09
CA VAL A 248 2.14 -15.37 10.38
C VAL A 248 1.84 -16.20 9.13
N ILE A 249 1.76 -17.52 9.29
CA ILE A 249 1.44 -18.48 8.23
C ILE A 249 0.10 -19.18 8.43
N GLY A 250 -0.52 -19.03 9.62
CA GLY A 250 -1.85 -19.55 9.88
C GLY A 250 -2.55 -18.86 11.04
N VAL A 251 -3.82 -18.52 10.84
CA VAL A 251 -4.76 -18.08 11.87
C VAL A 251 -5.69 -19.25 12.17
N LEU A 252 -5.70 -19.69 13.43
CA LEU A 252 -6.42 -20.86 13.90
C LEU A 252 -7.63 -20.46 14.78
N ASP A 253 -8.47 -21.44 15.08
CA ASP A 253 -9.59 -21.35 16.03
C ASP A 253 -10.71 -20.37 15.65
N TRP A 254 -11.33 -20.62 14.50
CA TRP A 254 -12.41 -19.81 13.94
C TRP A 254 -13.79 -20.12 14.55
N GLU A 255 -13.87 -20.84 15.67
CA GLU A 255 -15.12 -21.37 16.21
C GLU A 255 -16.11 -20.28 16.67
N LEU A 256 -15.59 -19.15 17.13
CA LEU A 256 -16.38 -18.00 17.61
C LEU A 256 -16.63 -16.96 16.51
N SER A 257 -16.15 -17.23 15.30
CA SER A 257 -16.18 -16.26 14.22
C SER A 257 -17.59 -16.00 13.69
N THR A 258 -17.85 -14.75 13.37
CA THR A 258 -19.14 -14.27 12.89
C THR A 258 -18.98 -12.94 12.16
N LEU A 259 -20.10 -12.35 11.74
CA LEU A 259 -20.10 -10.96 11.29
C LEU A 259 -20.49 -10.03 12.46
N GLY A 260 -19.87 -8.86 12.53
CA GLY A 260 -20.14 -7.90 13.60
C GLY A 260 -19.13 -6.78 13.70
N ASN A 261 -19.06 -6.14 14.87
CA ASN A 261 -18.15 -5.04 15.14
C ASN A 261 -16.71 -5.55 15.34
N GLN A 262 -15.83 -5.18 14.41
CA GLN A 262 -14.46 -5.68 14.35
C GLN A 262 -13.54 -5.13 15.43
N MET A 263 -13.88 -3.98 16.03
CA MET A 263 -13.07 -3.40 17.12
C MET A 263 -13.08 -4.27 18.39
N CYS A 264 -14.07 -5.16 18.53
CA CYS A 264 -14.10 -6.15 19.60
C CYS A 264 -12.92 -7.14 19.53
N ASP A 265 -12.47 -7.56 18.35
CA ASP A 265 -11.30 -8.42 18.22
C ASP A 265 -10.01 -7.68 18.57
N VAL A 266 -9.92 -6.40 18.19
CA VAL A 266 -8.78 -5.55 18.51
C VAL A 266 -8.65 -5.41 20.02
N ALA A 267 -9.73 -5.03 20.70
CA ALA A 267 -9.75 -4.91 22.15
C ALA A 267 -9.48 -6.24 22.86
N TYR A 268 -10.01 -7.36 22.33
CA TYR A 268 -9.73 -8.69 22.88
C TYR A 268 -8.25 -9.06 22.75
N SER A 269 -7.63 -8.81 21.58
CA SER A 269 -6.20 -9.04 21.36
C SER A 269 -5.31 -8.16 22.24
N SER A 270 -5.83 -7.02 22.73
CA SER A 270 -5.17 -6.09 23.64
C SER A 270 -5.39 -6.38 25.12
N LEU A 271 -6.14 -7.42 25.50
CA LEU A 271 -6.34 -7.79 26.91
C LEU A 271 -5.05 -7.98 27.72
N PRO A 272 -3.94 -8.53 27.18
CA PRO A 272 -2.71 -8.72 27.95
C PRO A 272 -2.13 -7.43 28.55
N TYR A 273 -2.44 -6.26 27.97
CA TYR A 273 -2.03 -4.97 28.54
C TYR A 273 -2.73 -4.69 29.87
N ILE A 274 -3.95 -5.18 30.07
CA ILE A 274 -4.80 -4.88 31.23
C ILE A 274 -4.80 -6.01 32.25
N ILE A 275 -4.88 -7.26 31.78
CA ILE A 275 -5.02 -8.44 32.63
C ILE A 275 -4.17 -9.60 32.10
N ASP A 276 -3.44 -10.25 33.00
CA ASP A 276 -2.73 -11.49 32.73
C ASP A 276 -3.55 -12.68 33.25
N ALA A 277 -4.38 -13.25 32.37
CA ALA A 277 -5.20 -14.42 32.67
C ALA A 277 -4.41 -15.75 32.69
N SER A 278 -3.11 -15.71 32.36
CA SER A 278 -2.22 -16.88 32.34
C SER A 278 -1.44 -17.06 33.65
N SER A 279 -1.47 -16.06 34.53
CA SER A 279 -0.75 -16.07 35.80
C SER A 279 -1.56 -16.75 36.91
N ASP A 280 -0.92 -17.67 37.64
CA ASP A 280 -1.44 -18.22 38.91
C ASP A 280 -1.28 -17.23 40.09
N SER A 281 -0.87 -15.97 39.83
CA SER A 281 -0.67 -14.96 40.87
C SER A 281 -1.96 -14.30 41.34
N TYR A 282 -1.97 -13.86 42.60
CA TYR A 282 -3.12 -13.24 43.24
C TYR A 282 -3.50 -11.84 42.72
N SER A 283 -2.67 -11.19 41.89
CA SER A 283 -2.88 -9.78 41.48
C SER A 283 -3.46 -9.59 40.07
N TYR A 284 -3.48 -10.64 39.22
CA TYR A 284 -3.98 -10.66 37.83
C TYR A 284 -3.70 -9.39 37.00
N GLY A 285 -2.63 -8.67 37.30
CA GLY A 285 -2.27 -7.44 36.60
C GLY A 285 -1.71 -7.75 35.22
N GLY A 286 -2.22 -7.11 34.17
CA GLY A 286 -1.57 -7.12 32.85
C GLY A 286 -0.34 -6.23 32.81
N PHE A 287 0.17 -5.97 31.61
CA PHE A 287 1.41 -5.22 31.39
C PHE A 287 1.40 -3.81 32.01
N GLU A 288 0.24 -3.15 32.12
CA GLU A 288 0.12 -1.85 32.81
C GLU A 288 0.52 -1.91 34.30
N TYR A 289 0.35 -3.07 34.94
CA TYR A 289 0.62 -3.26 36.37
C TYR A 289 1.97 -3.94 36.62
N THR A 290 2.34 -4.90 35.77
CA THR A 290 3.58 -5.68 35.94
C THR A 290 4.79 -5.07 35.23
N GLY A 291 4.57 -4.01 34.45
CA GLY A 291 5.51 -3.53 33.45
C GLY A 291 5.33 -4.28 32.11
N VAL A 292 5.46 -3.53 31.02
CA VAL A 292 5.49 -4.08 29.66
C VAL A 292 6.84 -4.78 29.46
N PRO A 293 6.87 -6.10 29.15
CA PRO A 293 8.13 -6.77 28.89
C PRO A 293 8.90 -6.09 27.75
N ASP A 294 10.22 -5.98 27.90
CA ASP A 294 11.06 -5.36 26.87
C ASP A 294 10.78 -5.95 25.48
N GLY A 295 10.55 -5.06 24.53
CA GLY A 295 10.25 -5.40 23.14
C GLY A 295 8.78 -5.63 22.80
N ILE A 296 7.88 -5.75 23.77
CA ILE A 296 6.43 -5.73 23.49
C ILE A 296 6.05 -4.28 23.13
N PRO A 297 5.36 -4.03 22.00
CA PRO A 297 4.98 -2.68 21.61
C PRO A 297 4.01 -2.07 22.64
N SER A 298 3.94 -0.75 22.73
CA SER A 298 2.87 -0.13 23.53
C SER A 298 1.50 -0.42 22.90
N LEU A 299 0.43 -0.31 23.70
CA LEU A 299 -0.93 -0.45 23.18
C LEU A 299 -1.18 0.55 22.04
N GLU A 300 -0.68 1.79 22.18
CA GLU A 300 -0.80 2.81 21.14
C GLU A 300 -0.03 2.45 19.87
N GLU A 301 1.17 1.85 19.97
CA GLU A 301 1.91 1.35 18.80
C GLU A 301 1.12 0.23 18.08
N TYR A 302 0.61 -0.75 18.83
CA TYR A 302 -0.18 -1.85 18.28
C TYR A 302 -1.44 -1.33 17.57
N LEU A 303 -2.19 -0.44 18.21
CA LEU A 303 -3.39 0.17 17.63
C LEU A 303 -3.06 1.05 16.43
N THR A 304 -1.93 1.74 16.42
CA THR A 304 -1.50 2.58 15.30
C THR A 304 -1.26 1.74 14.06
N VAL A 305 -0.53 0.62 14.19
CA VAL A 305 -0.28 -0.32 13.09
C VAL A 305 -1.59 -0.91 12.58
N TYR A 306 -2.43 -1.42 13.50
CA TYR A 306 -3.73 -1.98 13.13
C TYR A 306 -4.63 -0.96 12.40
N CYS A 307 -4.82 0.24 12.96
CA CYS A 307 -5.71 1.27 12.38
C CYS A 307 -5.19 1.76 11.02
N SER A 308 -3.86 1.91 10.89
CA SER A 308 -3.23 2.32 9.63
C SER A 308 -3.50 1.31 8.51
N ILE A 309 -3.39 0.01 8.78
CA ILE A 309 -3.52 -1.03 7.74
C ILE A 309 -4.99 -1.29 7.40
N SER A 310 -5.84 -1.35 8.43
CA SER A 310 -7.29 -1.56 8.28
C SER A 310 -8.05 -0.33 7.79
N ALA A 311 -7.37 0.83 7.71
CA ALA A 311 -7.98 2.13 7.42
C ALA A 311 -9.14 2.48 8.38
N ARG A 312 -9.07 2.04 9.64
CA ARG A 312 -10.09 2.29 10.66
C ARG A 312 -9.77 3.58 11.44
N PRO A 313 -10.79 4.35 11.85
CA PRO A 313 -10.58 5.52 12.69
C PRO A 313 -9.98 5.10 14.03
N TRP A 314 -9.22 6.01 14.63
CA TRP A 314 -8.66 5.83 15.96
C TRP A 314 -9.78 5.62 17.00
N PRO A 315 -9.74 4.56 17.83
CA PRO A 315 -10.90 4.13 18.61
C PRO A 315 -11.08 4.84 19.96
N ALA A 316 -10.36 5.93 20.24
CA ALA A 316 -10.30 6.57 21.55
C ALA A 316 -11.66 6.83 22.20
N ALA A 317 -12.62 7.36 21.43
CA ALA A 317 -13.94 7.72 21.93
C ALA A 317 -14.71 6.53 22.55
N ASN A 318 -14.54 5.33 21.99
CA ASN A 318 -15.28 4.13 22.39
C ASN A 318 -14.37 3.05 23.01
N TRP A 319 -13.08 3.31 23.20
CA TRP A 319 -12.12 2.28 23.61
C TRP A 319 -12.46 1.67 24.99
N LYS A 320 -12.95 2.49 25.93
CA LYS A 320 -13.43 2.02 27.24
C LYS A 320 -14.51 0.95 27.11
N PHE A 321 -15.46 1.20 26.22
CA PHE A 321 -16.54 0.25 25.96
C PHE A 321 -15.97 -1.09 25.46
N TYR A 322 -15.10 -1.06 24.46
CA TYR A 322 -14.57 -2.28 23.87
C TYR A 322 -13.71 -3.10 24.85
N MET A 323 -12.88 -2.44 25.67
CA MET A 323 -12.09 -3.13 26.70
C MET A 323 -12.96 -3.69 27.83
N ALA A 324 -13.92 -2.90 28.33
CA ALA A 324 -14.87 -3.36 29.35
C ALA A 324 -15.72 -4.54 28.84
N PHE A 325 -16.14 -4.49 27.58
CA PHE A 325 -16.86 -5.58 26.92
C PHE A 325 -16.03 -6.87 26.83
N SER A 326 -14.74 -6.77 26.46
CA SER A 326 -13.83 -7.93 26.41
C SER A 326 -13.62 -8.56 27.79
N LEU A 327 -13.45 -7.74 28.84
CA LEU A 327 -13.34 -8.21 30.23
C LEU A 327 -14.65 -8.84 30.74
N PHE A 328 -15.79 -8.23 30.43
CA PHE A 328 -17.12 -8.76 30.76
C PHE A 328 -17.36 -10.14 30.12
N ARG A 329 -16.97 -10.28 28.85
CA ARG A 329 -17.04 -11.55 28.14
C ARG A 329 -16.14 -12.60 28.80
N GLY A 330 -14.87 -12.26 29.08
CA GLY A 330 -13.93 -13.15 29.78
C GLY A 330 -14.46 -13.59 31.15
N ALA A 331 -14.95 -12.64 31.95
CA ALA A 331 -15.54 -12.93 33.27
C ALA A 331 -16.73 -13.89 33.18
N SER A 332 -17.60 -13.72 32.19
CA SER A 332 -18.72 -14.62 31.94
C SER A 332 -18.27 -16.05 31.61
N ILE A 333 -17.20 -16.19 30.82
CA ILE A 333 -16.60 -17.48 30.47
C ILE A 333 -16.01 -18.16 31.72
N TYR A 334 -15.19 -17.44 32.49
CA TYR A 334 -14.54 -17.98 33.67
C TYR A 334 -15.54 -18.31 34.81
N ALA A 335 -16.62 -17.55 34.96
CA ALA A 335 -17.71 -17.89 35.87
C ALA A 335 -18.37 -19.22 35.47
N GLY A 336 -18.58 -19.45 34.17
CA GLY A 336 -19.08 -20.72 33.64
C GLY A 336 -18.12 -21.89 33.85
N VAL A 337 -16.81 -21.67 33.69
CA VAL A 337 -15.77 -22.67 33.99
C VAL A 337 -15.77 -23.03 35.47
N TYR A 338 -15.85 -22.04 36.36
CA TYR A 338 -15.91 -22.27 37.79
C TYR A 338 -17.17 -23.03 38.22
N HIS A 339 -18.32 -22.69 37.67
CA HIS A 339 -19.57 -23.42 37.91
C HIS A 339 -19.46 -24.89 37.46
N ARG A 340 -18.91 -25.16 36.26
CA ARG A 340 -18.65 -26.55 35.82
C ARG A 340 -17.70 -27.29 36.75
N TRP A 341 -16.69 -26.61 37.29
CA TRP A 341 -15.78 -27.20 38.27
C TRP A 341 -16.49 -27.55 39.58
N THR A 342 -17.37 -26.67 40.09
CA THR A 342 -18.19 -27.00 41.28
C THR A 342 -19.11 -28.19 41.06
N MET A 343 -19.43 -28.52 39.82
CA MET A 343 -20.20 -29.71 39.42
C MET A 343 -19.33 -30.94 39.14
N GLY A 344 -17.99 -30.84 39.24
CA GLY A 344 -17.06 -31.92 38.90
C GLY A 344 -16.87 -32.17 37.40
N ASN A 345 -17.35 -31.28 36.53
CA ASN A 345 -17.41 -31.47 35.07
C ASN A 345 -16.53 -30.48 34.28
N ALA A 346 -15.48 -29.92 34.88
CA ALA A 346 -14.56 -29.01 34.20
C ALA A 346 -13.37 -29.74 33.55
N SER A 347 -13.11 -29.47 32.27
CA SER A 347 -11.98 -30.03 31.52
C SER A 347 -10.60 -29.60 32.03
N GLY A 348 -10.52 -28.46 32.74
CA GLY A 348 -9.26 -27.92 33.28
C GLY A 348 -8.81 -28.48 34.64
N GLY A 349 -9.55 -29.43 35.22
CA GLY A 349 -9.24 -30.01 36.54
C GLY A 349 -9.10 -28.96 37.65
N GLU A 350 -8.10 -29.09 38.52
CA GLU A 350 -7.91 -28.21 39.69
C GLU A 350 -7.64 -26.74 39.31
N ARG A 351 -7.13 -26.44 38.11
CA ARG A 351 -6.94 -25.06 37.63
C ARG A 351 -8.26 -24.31 37.44
N ALA A 352 -9.37 -25.02 37.22
CA ALA A 352 -10.69 -24.41 37.10
C ALA A 352 -11.23 -23.87 38.43
N ARG A 353 -10.62 -24.25 39.58
CA ARG A 353 -10.98 -23.76 40.92
C ARG A 353 -10.75 -22.26 41.09
N SER A 354 -9.68 -21.72 40.50
CA SER A 354 -9.34 -20.29 40.61
C SER A 354 -10.12 -19.41 39.62
N SER A 355 -10.81 -20.01 38.63
CA SER A 355 -11.53 -19.29 37.58
C SER A 355 -12.59 -18.33 38.12
N GLY A 356 -13.25 -18.65 39.24
CA GLY A 356 -14.22 -17.73 39.86
C GLY A 356 -13.57 -16.45 40.40
N LYS A 357 -12.35 -16.54 40.93
CA LYS A 357 -11.58 -15.37 41.39
C LYS A 357 -11.12 -14.51 40.22
N LEU A 358 -10.65 -15.16 39.14
CA LEU A 358 -10.25 -14.46 37.91
C LEU A 358 -11.45 -13.76 37.26
N ALA A 359 -12.64 -14.38 37.26
CA ALA A 359 -13.85 -13.74 36.76
C ALA A 359 -14.16 -12.43 37.50
N ASN A 360 -14.10 -12.43 38.84
CA ASN A 360 -14.32 -11.23 39.64
C ASN A 360 -13.21 -10.19 39.40
N ALA A 361 -11.94 -10.62 39.31
CA ALA A 361 -10.83 -9.72 39.01
C ALA A 361 -10.99 -9.02 37.65
N MET A 362 -11.46 -9.72 36.61
CA MET A 362 -11.78 -9.11 35.30
C MET A 362 -12.87 -8.04 35.41
N VAL A 363 -13.90 -8.28 36.22
CA VAL A 363 -14.98 -7.31 36.48
C VAL A 363 -14.45 -6.09 37.22
N ASP A 364 -13.61 -6.29 38.24
CA ASP A 364 -12.97 -5.20 38.97
C ASP A 364 -12.10 -4.35 38.05
N ARG A 365 -11.32 -4.98 37.17
CA ARG A 365 -10.52 -4.27 36.16
C ARG A 365 -11.37 -3.49 35.16
N ALA A 366 -12.52 -4.01 34.77
CA ALA A 366 -13.43 -3.28 33.88
C ALA A 366 -13.92 -1.98 34.55
N TRP A 367 -14.26 -2.04 35.84
CA TRP A 367 -14.67 -0.86 36.60
C TRP A 367 -13.53 0.13 36.85
N ASP A 368 -12.31 -0.37 37.12
CA ASP A 368 -11.11 0.47 37.20
C ASP A 368 -10.93 1.26 35.89
N LEU A 369 -11.08 0.61 34.73
CA LEU A 369 -10.95 1.26 33.43
C LEU A 369 -12.07 2.27 33.12
N ILE A 370 -13.33 1.93 33.45
CA ILE A 370 -14.48 2.80 33.25
C ILE A 370 -14.33 4.09 34.07
N SER A 371 -13.78 3.98 35.29
CA SER A 371 -13.62 5.10 36.22
C SER A 371 -12.49 6.07 35.86
N ARG A 372 -11.56 5.68 34.98
CA ARG A 372 -10.48 6.57 34.49
C ARG A 372 -11.07 7.62 33.55
N GLU A 373 -10.58 8.86 33.58
CA GLU A 373 -11.01 9.92 32.65
C GLU A 373 -10.71 9.55 31.19
N ASN A 374 -9.48 9.10 30.91
CA ASN A 374 -9.04 8.62 29.60
C ASN A 374 -8.18 7.37 29.76
N ILE A 375 -8.36 6.37 28.89
CA ILE A 375 -7.52 5.15 28.84
C ILE A 375 -6.75 5.00 27.53
N LEU A 376 -7.04 5.87 26.55
CA LEU A 376 -6.36 6.00 25.28
C LEU A 376 -6.38 7.49 24.92
N ARG A 377 -5.30 8.02 24.34
CA ARG A 377 -5.25 9.42 23.92
C ARG A 377 -6.29 9.71 22.83
N GLU A 378 -6.87 10.91 22.81
CA GLU A 378 -7.90 11.30 21.83
C GLU A 378 -7.42 11.23 20.38
N GLN A 379 -6.12 11.50 20.18
CA GLN A 379 -5.42 11.31 18.92
C GLN A 379 -4.27 10.33 19.17
N PRO A 380 -3.88 9.51 18.17
CA PRO A 380 -2.63 8.76 18.25
C PRO A 380 -1.52 9.76 18.54
N ALA A 381 -0.58 9.40 19.41
CA ALA A 381 0.44 10.33 19.87
C ALA A 381 1.15 11.01 18.67
N GLY A 382 1.01 12.33 18.55
CA GLY A 382 1.77 13.13 17.59
C GLY A 382 3.26 12.97 17.90
N GLY A 383 4.00 12.30 17.02
CA GLY A 383 5.39 11.91 17.26
C GLY A 383 5.63 10.42 17.47
N MET A 384 4.58 9.59 17.64
CA MET A 384 4.68 8.14 17.40
C MET A 384 4.58 7.86 15.90
N HIS A 385 5.43 8.54 15.12
CA HIS A 385 6.07 7.84 14.03
C HIS A 385 6.73 6.64 14.67
N VAL A 386 6.36 5.43 14.26
CA VAL A 386 7.25 4.28 14.43
C VAL A 386 8.61 4.74 13.92
N SER A 387 9.54 4.99 14.83
CA SER A 387 10.76 5.73 14.52
C SER A 387 11.56 4.90 13.52
N LYS A 388 11.93 5.52 12.41
CA LYS A 388 12.82 4.91 11.40
C LYS A 388 14.16 4.45 11.99
N GLY A 389 14.52 4.88 13.20
CA GLY A 389 15.74 4.49 13.90
C GLY A 389 15.82 2.99 14.25
N SER A 390 14.77 2.39 14.84
CA SER A 390 14.82 0.95 15.16
C SER A 390 14.53 0.05 13.96
N TRP A 391 13.93 0.60 12.90
CA TRP A 391 13.72 -0.11 11.63
C TRP A 391 14.96 -0.15 10.74
N GLN A 392 15.81 0.90 10.79
CA GLN A 392 17.07 0.95 10.03
C GLN A 392 18.22 0.19 10.71
N GLU A 393 18.18 -0.05 12.03
CA GLU A 393 19.17 -0.91 12.72
C GLU A 393 18.83 -2.40 12.56
N PHE A 394 17.54 -2.77 12.54
CA PHE A 394 17.13 -4.16 12.31
C PHE A 394 17.30 -4.61 10.84
N GLN A 395 17.11 -3.71 9.87
CA GLN A 395 17.40 -3.99 8.46
C GLN A 395 18.90 -4.00 8.14
N ARG A 396 19.73 -3.23 8.85
CA ARG A 396 21.19 -3.20 8.61
C ARG A 396 21.91 -4.50 8.96
N GLU A 397 21.41 -5.28 9.92
CA GLU A 397 21.98 -6.60 10.24
C GLU A 397 21.39 -7.74 9.38
N HIS A 398 20.20 -7.56 8.80
CA HIS A 398 19.58 -8.55 7.89
C HIS A 398 19.96 -8.36 6.41
N GLU A 399 20.45 -7.18 6.01
CA GLU A 399 20.99 -6.93 4.66
C GLU A 399 22.35 -7.63 4.41
N GLY A 400 22.96 -8.22 5.44
CA GLY A 400 24.20 -8.99 5.32
C GLY A 400 24.03 -10.46 4.94
N SER A 401 22.86 -11.09 5.12
CA SER A 401 22.74 -12.54 4.94
C SER A 401 21.30 -13.09 4.84
N ILE A 402 20.40 -12.52 4.03
CA ILE A 402 19.22 -13.27 3.54
C ILE A 402 19.03 -13.00 2.05
N SER A 403 19.13 -14.08 1.27
CA SER A 403 18.77 -14.15 -0.14
C SER A 403 17.32 -13.72 -0.33
N THR A 404 17.11 -12.51 -0.86
CA THR A 404 15.87 -12.02 -1.47
C THR A 404 15.38 -13.03 -2.52
N LYS A 405 14.32 -13.79 -2.28
CA LYS A 405 13.78 -14.67 -3.34
C LYS A 405 12.29 -14.68 -3.62
N ASP A 406 11.39 -14.10 -2.83
CA ASP A 406 9.95 -14.15 -3.19
C ASP A 406 9.14 -12.85 -3.01
N GLU A 407 9.78 -11.68 -2.86
CA GLU A 407 9.12 -10.41 -3.17
C GLU A 407 9.39 -10.05 -4.63
N GLY A 408 8.32 -9.80 -5.41
CA GLY A 408 8.47 -9.37 -6.80
C GLY A 408 9.35 -8.12 -6.89
N LYS A 409 10.27 -8.08 -7.85
CA LYS A 409 11.26 -7.00 -8.06
C LYS A 409 10.70 -5.57 -7.95
N PHE A 410 9.42 -5.39 -8.28
CA PHE A 410 8.75 -4.10 -8.37
C PHE A 410 7.67 -3.90 -7.28
N VAL A 411 7.81 -4.51 -6.10
CA VAL A 411 6.93 -4.20 -4.98
C VAL A 411 7.34 -2.82 -4.39
N PRO A 412 6.43 -1.82 -4.34
CA PRO A 412 6.76 -0.50 -3.80
C PRO A 412 6.99 -0.55 -2.28
N SER A 413 7.96 0.23 -1.80
CA SER A 413 8.25 0.34 -0.37
C SER A 413 7.05 0.93 0.42
N GLY A 414 6.99 0.69 1.72
CA GLY A 414 5.97 1.28 2.60
C GLY A 414 5.93 2.82 2.53
N LYS A 415 7.09 3.46 2.37
CA LYS A 415 7.22 4.92 2.13
C LYS A 415 6.49 5.34 0.85
N VAL A 416 6.73 4.63 -0.25
CA VAL A 416 6.08 4.90 -1.54
C VAL A 416 4.58 4.65 -1.45
N MET A 417 4.14 3.58 -0.79
CA MET A 417 2.72 3.28 -0.62
C MET A 417 1.96 4.37 0.16
N GLN A 418 2.57 4.95 1.19
CA GLN A 418 1.98 6.09 1.91
C GLN A 418 1.82 7.33 1.01
N LEU A 419 2.87 7.66 0.25
CA LEU A 419 2.83 8.79 -0.68
C LEU A 419 1.82 8.55 -1.81
N ARG A 420 1.73 7.32 -2.34
CA ARG A 420 0.71 6.93 -3.33
C ARG A 420 -0.69 7.15 -2.79
N ASN A 421 -0.99 6.69 -1.57
CA ASN A 421 -2.32 6.82 -0.98
C ASN A 421 -2.71 8.29 -0.75
N LYS A 422 -1.78 9.11 -0.22
CA LYS A 422 -2.00 10.56 -0.08
C LYS A 422 -2.27 11.21 -1.44
N LEU A 423 -1.45 10.88 -2.43
CA LEU A 423 -1.56 11.44 -3.77
C LEU A 423 -2.87 11.02 -4.45
N MET A 424 -3.28 9.76 -4.36
CA MET A 424 -4.57 9.28 -4.89
C MET A 424 -5.74 10.02 -4.24
N LYS A 425 -5.73 10.16 -2.91
CA LYS A 425 -6.74 10.92 -2.18
C LYS A 425 -6.78 12.38 -2.62
N PHE A 426 -5.62 13.02 -2.78
CA PHE A 426 -5.55 14.40 -3.28
C PHE A 426 -6.11 14.53 -4.70
N MET A 427 -5.83 13.56 -5.58
CA MET A 427 -6.39 13.55 -6.94
C MET A 427 -7.92 13.48 -6.92
N GLU A 428 -8.49 12.59 -6.10
CA GLU A 428 -9.93 12.37 -5.95
C GLU A 428 -10.65 13.55 -5.32
N ASP A 429 -10.11 14.08 -4.21
CA ASP A 429 -10.77 15.11 -3.42
C ASP A 429 -10.63 16.51 -4.04
N HIS A 430 -9.57 16.75 -4.84
CA HIS A 430 -9.20 18.11 -5.24
C HIS A 430 -8.92 18.31 -6.73
N ILE A 431 -8.25 17.38 -7.40
CA ILE A 431 -7.82 17.60 -8.80
C ILE A 431 -8.94 17.25 -9.77
N TYR A 432 -9.47 16.02 -9.75
CA TYR A 432 -10.52 15.61 -10.69
C TYR A 432 -11.76 16.50 -10.64
N PRO A 433 -12.25 16.95 -9.46
CA PRO A 433 -13.38 17.89 -9.40
C PRO A 433 -13.11 19.24 -10.08
N MET A 434 -11.85 19.68 -10.11
CA MET A 434 -11.46 21.00 -10.64
C MET A 434 -11.10 21.01 -12.12
N GLU A 435 -10.89 19.85 -12.75
CA GLU A 435 -10.47 19.79 -14.16
C GLU A 435 -11.44 20.52 -15.09
N GLY A 436 -12.75 20.41 -14.84
CA GLY A 436 -13.76 21.12 -15.63
C GLY A 436 -13.61 22.64 -15.57
N GLU A 437 -13.27 23.20 -14.41
CA GLU A 437 -13.03 24.63 -14.24
C GLU A 437 -11.70 25.06 -14.90
N PHE A 438 -10.67 24.22 -14.84
CA PHE A 438 -9.41 24.47 -15.54
C PHE A 438 -9.60 24.49 -17.07
N TYR A 439 -10.37 23.55 -17.61
CA TYR A 439 -10.72 23.56 -19.04
C TYR A 439 -11.55 24.77 -19.44
N LYS A 440 -12.53 25.19 -18.60
CA LYS A 440 -13.30 26.42 -18.85
C LYS A 440 -12.40 27.66 -18.91
N LEU A 441 -11.44 27.79 -17.99
CA LEU A 441 -10.48 28.89 -18.03
C LEU A 441 -9.60 28.83 -19.28
N ALA A 442 -9.08 27.65 -19.63
CA ALA A 442 -8.23 27.45 -20.81
C ALA A 442 -8.95 27.76 -22.14
N GLN A 443 -10.28 27.64 -22.17
CA GLN A 443 -11.10 28.01 -23.33
C GLN A 443 -11.58 29.47 -23.32
N SER A 444 -11.30 30.21 -22.25
CA SER A 444 -11.73 31.60 -22.09
C SER A 444 -10.75 32.62 -22.72
N THR A 445 -11.16 33.88 -22.75
CA THR A 445 -10.26 35.00 -23.11
C THR A 445 -9.12 35.19 -22.11
N SER A 446 -9.26 34.67 -20.89
CA SER A 446 -8.26 34.76 -19.81
C SER A 446 -7.37 33.51 -19.74
N LYS A 447 -7.34 32.69 -20.79
CA LYS A 447 -6.66 31.39 -20.81
C LYS A 447 -5.18 31.40 -20.40
N TRP A 448 -4.45 32.50 -20.64
CA TRP A 448 -3.04 32.65 -20.27
C TRP A 448 -2.82 33.09 -18.81
N THR A 449 -3.83 32.97 -17.96
CA THR A 449 -3.76 33.29 -16.53
C THR A 449 -3.86 32.02 -15.69
N ILE A 450 -3.23 32.04 -14.51
CA ILE A 450 -3.29 30.90 -13.58
C ILE A 450 -4.61 30.96 -12.81
N HIS A 451 -5.32 29.83 -12.73
CA HIS A 451 -6.56 29.75 -11.97
C HIS A 451 -6.27 29.96 -10.48
N PRO A 452 -7.01 30.81 -9.73
CA PRO A 452 -6.72 31.08 -8.32
C PRO A 452 -6.72 29.83 -7.42
N GLU A 453 -7.62 28.88 -7.69
CA GLU A 453 -7.64 27.61 -6.98
C GLU A 453 -6.38 26.77 -7.22
N GLU A 454 -5.72 26.89 -8.37
CA GLU A 454 -4.48 26.16 -8.63
C GLU A 454 -3.39 26.55 -7.61
N GLU A 455 -3.27 27.84 -7.28
CA GLU A 455 -2.32 28.33 -6.25
C GLU A 455 -2.69 27.87 -4.84
N LYS A 456 -4.00 27.77 -4.55
CA LYS A 456 -4.48 27.19 -3.28
C LYS A 456 -4.14 25.70 -3.20
N LEU A 457 -4.31 24.96 -4.29
CA LEU A 457 -3.96 23.55 -4.37
C LEU A 457 -2.45 23.32 -4.24
N LYS A 458 -1.60 24.15 -4.85
CA LYS A 458 -0.14 24.12 -4.63
C LYS A 458 0.21 24.33 -3.16
N THR A 459 -0.46 25.29 -2.51
CA THR A 459 -0.27 25.56 -1.08
C THR A 459 -0.68 24.36 -0.22
N LEU A 460 -1.78 23.70 -0.56
CA LEU A 460 -2.23 22.48 0.13
C LEU A 460 -1.27 21.31 -0.11
N ALA A 461 -0.84 21.08 -1.35
CA ALA A 461 0.12 20.04 -1.70
C ALA A 461 1.44 20.18 -0.91
N LYS A 462 1.94 21.41 -0.75
CA LYS A 462 3.09 21.71 0.12
C LYS A 462 2.83 21.28 1.57
N ARG A 463 1.68 21.65 2.14
CA ARG A 463 1.31 21.30 3.52
C ARG A 463 1.20 19.79 3.75
N GLU A 464 0.80 19.03 2.73
CA GLU A 464 0.67 17.57 2.83
C GLU A 464 1.97 16.79 2.55
N GLY A 465 3.03 17.51 2.17
CA GLY A 465 4.32 16.92 1.79
C GLY A 465 4.34 16.31 0.39
N LEU A 466 3.46 16.76 -0.51
CA LEU A 466 3.34 16.31 -1.90
C LEU A 466 4.01 17.31 -2.86
N TRP A 467 5.19 17.82 -2.53
CA TRP A 467 5.86 18.89 -3.29
C TRP A 467 7.27 18.47 -3.70
N ASN A 468 7.70 18.83 -4.92
CA ASN A 468 9.03 18.53 -5.46
C ASN A 468 9.41 17.04 -5.38
N LEU A 469 8.41 16.15 -5.54
CA LEU A 469 8.57 14.70 -5.36
C LEU A 469 9.58 14.05 -6.32
N PHE A 470 9.92 14.73 -7.42
CA PHE A 470 10.85 14.25 -8.44
C PHE A 470 12.33 14.36 -8.05
N ILE A 471 12.67 15.13 -7.00
CA ILE A 471 14.07 15.41 -6.68
C ILE A 471 14.72 14.16 -6.07
N PRO A 472 15.78 13.60 -6.71
CA PRO A 472 16.46 12.44 -6.18
C PRO A 472 17.26 12.75 -4.92
N LEU A 473 17.43 11.74 -4.06
CA LEU A 473 18.09 11.89 -2.75
C LEU A 473 19.50 12.50 -2.84
N ASP A 474 20.30 12.08 -3.82
CA ASP A 474 21.67 12.55 -4.05
C ASP A 474 21.71 14.04 -4.43
N SER A 475 20.78 14.46 -5.28
CA SER A 475 20.64 15.82 -5.76
C SER A 475 20.14 16.75 -4.66
N ALA A 476 19.21 16.27 -3.82
CA ALA A 476 18.76 16.97 -2.62
C ALA A 476 19.90 17.17 -1.61
N ALA A 477 20.70 16.13 -1.34
CA ALA A 477 21.81 16.22 -0.40
C ALA A 477 22.85 17.28 -0.83
N ARG A 478 23.26 17.24 -2.10
CA ARG A 478 24.21 18.22 -2.66
C ARG A 478 23.65 19.64 -2.65
N ALA A 479 22.38 19.81 -3.05
CA ALA A 479 21.75 21.13 -3.03
C ALA A 479 21.71 21.71 -1.62
N ARG A 480 21.53 20.85 -0.61
CA ARG A 480 21.53 21.27 0.80
C ARG A 480 22.87 21.87 1.21
N GLU A 481 23.99 21.25 0.84
CA GLU A 481 25.34 21.76 1.08
C GLU A 481 25.54 23.13 0.41
N ILE A 482 25.27 23.22 -0.90
CA ILE A 482 25.54 24.43 -1.69
C ILE A 482 24.68 25.63 -1.26
N LEU A 483 23.40 25.39 -0.92
CA LEU A 483 22.44 26.45 -0.62
C LEU A 483 22.44 26.87 0.85
N PHE A 484 22.79 25.97 1.79
CA PHE A 484 22.58 26.19 3.23
C PHE A 484 23.84 26.05 4.12
N GLU A 485 25.04 25.93 3.55
CA GLU A 485 26.34 25.88 4.26
C GLU A 485 26.55 26.99 5.32
N ASP A 486 25.97 28.18 5.13
CA ASP A 486 26.26 29.38 5.93
C ASP A 486 25.33 29.56 7.17
N ARG A 487 24.56 28.55 7.61
CA ARG A 487 23.61 28.69 8.75
C ARG A 487 23.73 27.60 9.82
N PRO A 488 23.61 27.94 11.12
CA PRO A 488 23.67 26.96 12.21
C PRO A 488 22.47 26.01 12.19
N HIS A 489 22.73 24.71 12.38
CA HIS A 489 21.80 23.58 12.34
C HIS A 489 20.65 23.57 13.38
N ASN A 490 20.38 24.69 14.07
CA ASN A 490 19.47 24.75 15.22
C ASN A 490 18.25 25.68 15.01
N SER A 491 17.66 25.70 13.82
CA SER A 491 16.33 26.30 13.61
C SER A 491 15.29 25.20 13.33
N PRO A 492 14.14 25.19 14.03
CA PRO A 492 13.17 24.11 13.93
C PRO A 492 12.55 24.07 12.52
N GLU A 493 12.28 22.83 12.10
CA GLU A 493 11.47 22.36 10.98
C GLU A 493 10.46 23.38 10.40
N SER A 494 10.35 23.47 9.08
CA SER A 494 9.05 23.29 8.36
C SER A 494 9.02 23.72 6.89
N SER A 495 9.92 24.56 6.37
CA SER A 495 9.79 25.08 4.98
C SER A 495 10.91 24.68 4.02
N GLU A 496 12.17 24.62 4.48
CA GLU A 496 13.33 24.38 3.62
C GLU A 496 13.51 22.89 3.25
N GLU A 497 13.16 21.96 4.15
CA GLU A 497 13.16 20.52 3.84
C GLU A 497 12.08 20.14 2.82
N LEU A 498 10.95 20.84 2.81
CA LEU A 498 9.91 20.66 1.79
C LEU A 498 10.37 21.10 0.39
N LEU A 499 11.33 22.02 0.29
CA LEU A 499 11.84 22.50 -1.01
C LEU A 499 12.67 21.44 -1.72
N LEU A 500 13.35 20.54 -1.01
CA LEU A 500 14.18 19.50 -1.61
C LEU A 500 13.44 18.17 -1.84
N GLY A 501 12.13 18.15 -1.57
CA GLY A 501 11.26 17.02 -1.84
C GLY A 501 11.50 15.82 -0.92
N ALA A 502 10.86 14.69 -1.25
CA ALA A 502 10.85 13.50 -0.41
C ALA A 502 12.11 12.60 -0.54
N GLY A 503 13.08 12.98 -1.37
CA GLY A 503 14.30 12.21 -1.65
C GLY A 503 13.97 10.78 -2.09
N LEU A 504 13.38 10.64 -3.28
CA LEU A 504 12.94 9.37 -3.85
C LEU A 504 13.95 8.85 -4.87
N THR A 505 14.04 7.53 -5.04
CA THR A 505 14.71 6.98 -6.23
C THR A 505 13.84 7.17 -7.47
N ASN A 506 14.38 6.98 -8.68
CA ASN A 506 13.59 7.07 -9.92
C ASN A 506 12.47 6.02 -9.92
N LEU A 507 12.74 4.80 -9.44
CA LEU A 507 11.74 3.74 -9.30
C LEU A 507 10.63 4.15 -8.32
N GLU A 508 11.00 4.64 -7.13
CA GLU A 508 10.05 5.10 -6.12
C GLU A 508 9.17 6.25 -6.64
N TYR A 509 9.78 7.24 -7.30
CA TYR A 509 9.06 8.35 -7.91
C TYR A 509 8.14 7.90 -9.04
N GLY A 510 8.51 6.86 -9.80
CA GLY A 510 7.71 6.35 -10.91
C GLY A 510 6.30 5.95 -10.51
N TYR A 511 6.15 5.35 -9.34
CA TYR A 511 4.85 5.02 -8.78
C TYR A 511 3.98 6.25 -8.50
N LEU A 512 4.57 7.38 -8.12
CA LEU A 512 3.83 8.63 -7.88
C LEU A 512 3.55 9.35 -9.20
N CYS A 513 4.51 9.31 -10.12
CA CYS A 513 4.42 9.89 -11.45
C CYS A 513 3.31 9.23 -12.27
N GLU A 514 3.09 7.92 -12.13
CA GLU A 514 1.94 7.21 -12.71
C GLU A 514 0.60 7.80 -12.22
N ILE A 515 0.47 8.13 -10.94
CA ILE A 515 -0.78 8.71 -10.42
C ILE A 515 -1.00 10.12 -10.97
N MET A 516 0.04 10.96 -10.95
CA MET A 516 -0.03 12.33 -11.49
C MET A 516 -0.35 12.32 -13.00
N GLY A 517 0.13 11.32 -13.73
CA GLY A 517 -0.11 11.17 -15.16
C GLY A 517 -1.57 10.93 -15.56
N ARG A 518 -2.44 10.62 -14.59
CA ARG A 518 -3.89 10.51 -14.81
C ARG A 518 -4.52 11.86 -15.16
N SER A 519 -3.85 12.99 -14.91
CA SER A 519 -4.35 14.31 -15.27
C SER A 519 -3.25 15.16 -15.89
N VAL A 520 -3.57 15.91 -16.95
CA VAL A 520 -2.66 16.91 -17.53
C VAL A 520 -2.36 18.05 -16.55
N TRP A 521 -3.28 18.31 -15.61
CA TRP A 521 -3.20 19.42 -14.65
C TRP A 521 -2.44 19.05 -13.37
N ALA A 522 -2.45 17.77 -12.99
CA ALA A 522 -1.92 17.31 -11.70
C ALA A 522 -0.42 17.58 -11.48
N PRO A 523 0.50 17.29 -12.42
CA PRO A 523 1.93 17.42 -12.15
C PRO A 523 2.33 18.82 -11.67
N GLN A 524 1.67 19.87 -12.15
CA GLN A 524 1.99 21.25 -11.80
C GLN A 524 1.60 21.61 -10.36
N ILE A 525 0.51 21.04 -9.86
CA ILE A 525 0.04 21.24 -8.48
C ILE A 525 1.04 20.68 -7.48
N PHE A 526 1.84 19.68 -7.87
CA PHE A 526 2.89 19.06 -7.06
C PHE A 526 4.31 19.55 -7.42
N ASN A 527 4.42 20.57 -8.28
CA ASN A 527 5.67 21.09 -8.86
C ASN A 527 6.55 20.02 -9.53
N CYS A 528 5.89 19.05 -10.14
CA CYS A 528 6.45 17.88 -10.80
C CYS A 528 6.23 17.89 -12.32
N ASN A 529 5.89 19.02 -12.92
CA ASN A 529 5.59 19.10 -14.35
C ASN A 529 6.81 19.48 -15.20
N PRO A 530 6.89 18.97 -16.44
CA PRO A 530 7.85 19.46 -17.44
C PRO A 530 7.40 20.84 -17.95
N PRO A 531 8.35 21.66 -18.46
CA PRO A 531 9.79 21.41 -18.56
C PRO A 531 10.56 21.67 -17.24
N ASP A 532 9.89 22.19 -16.21
CA ASP A 532 10.51 22.73 -15.00
C ASP A 532 11.31 21.70 -14.21
N THR A 533 10.81 20.48 -14.06
CA THR A 533 11.57 19.40 -13.42
C THR A 533 12.93 19.17 -14.09
N GLY A 534 12.96 19.11 -15.43
CA GLY A 534 14.21 18.98 -16.18
C GLY A 534 15.12 20.21 -16.03
N ASN A 535 14.57 21.42 -16.00
CA ASN A 535 15.36 22.63 -15.78
C ASN A 535 15.94 22.70 -14.36
N MET A 536 15.15 22.32 -13.35
CA MET A 536 15.58 22.23 -11.96
C MET A 536 16.69 21.18 -11.81
N GLU A 537 16.58 20.01 -12.44
CA GLU A 537 17.64 18.98 -12.45
C GLU A 537 18.95 19.48 -13.06
N VAL A 538 18.88 20.29 -14.13
CA VAL A 538 20.10 20.89 -14.72
C VAL A 538 20.75 21.86 -13.72
N LEU A 539 19.97 22.72 -13.07
CA LEU A 539 20.51 23.66 -12.09
C LEU A 539 21.10 22.95 -10.86
N LEU A 540 20.41 21.91 -10.36
CA LEU A 540 20.90 21.07 -9.26
C LEU A 540 22.26 20.44 -9.57
N ARG A 541 22.48 20.02 -10.83
CA ARG A 541 23.70 19.32 -11.24
C ARG A 541 24.82 20.25 -11.66
N TYR A 542 24.50 21.32 -12.38
CA TYR A 542 25.48 22.10 -13.14
C TYR A 542 25.48 23.60 -12.81
N GLY A 543 24.50 24.08 -12.03
CA GLY A 543 24.40 25.49 -11.66
C GLY A 543 25.42 25.88 -10.59
N THR A 544 25.98 27.09 -10.69
CA THR A 544 26.79 27.68 -9.60
C THR A 544 25.91 28.06 -8.40
N LYS A 545 26.51 28.37 -7.24
CA LYS A 545 25.77 28.80 -6.02
C LYS A 545 24.87 30.01 -6.32
N GLU A 546 25.36 30.97 -7.10
CA GLU A 546 24.64 32.18 -7.50
C GLU A 546 23.49 31.84 -8.45
N GLN A 547 23.73 30.99 -9.46
CA GLN A 547 22.70 30.54 -10.39
C GLN A 547 21.60 29.75 -9.68
N GLN A 548 21.96 28.88 -8.72
CA GLN A 548 20.98 28.13 -7.94
C GLN A 548 20.15 29.06 -7.04
N LYS A 549 20.78 30.01 -6.34
CA LYS A 549 20.04 30.99 -5.53
C LYS A 549 19.09 31.85 -6.38
N GLN A 550 19.54 32.28 -7.56
CA GLN A 550 18.75 33.17 -8.42
C GLN A 550 17.61 32.44 -9.14
N TRP A 551 17.83 31.21 -9.62
CA TRP A 551 16.89 30.53 -10.52
C TRP A 551 16.30 29.26 -9.93
N LEU A 552 17.11 28.41 -9.27
CA LEU A 552 16.64 27.14 -8.73
C LEU A 552 15.71 27.35 -7.54
N VAL A 553 16.07 28.20 -6.58
CA VAL A 553 15.24 28.42 -5.38
C VAL A 553 13.82 28.90 -5.74
N PRO A 554 13.64 29.94 -6.59
CA PRO A 554 12.29 30.34 -6.99
C PRO A 554 11.50 29.27 -7.75
N LEU A 555 12.18 28.40 -8.53
CA LEU A 555 11.56 27.24 -9.19
C LEU A 555 11.11 26.17 -8.18
N LEU A 556 11.95 25.85 -7.19
CA LEU A 556 11.62 24.92 -6.11
C LEU A 556 10.46 25.44 -5.25
N GLU A 557 10.35 26.76 -5.09
CA GLU A 557 9.23 27.40 -4.40
C GLU A 557 7.96 27.46 -5.27
N GLY A 558 8.06 27.24 -6.57
CA GLY A 558 6.96 27.38 -7.54
C GLY A 558 6.55 28.84 -7.80
N LYS A 559 7.43 29.82 -7.51
CA LYS A 559 7.16 31.26 -7.72
C LYS A 559 7.39 31.71 -9.15
N ILE A 560 8.27 31.00 -9.87
CA ILE A 560 8.52 31.22 -11.29
C ILE A 560 8.33 29.91 -12.04
N ARG A 561 8.20 30.02 -13.36
CA ARG A 561 8.25 28.90 -14.30
C ARG A 561 9.54 29.02 -15.11
N SER A 562 9.82 27.99 -15.89
CA SER A 562 10.97 27.89 -16.77
C SER A 562 10.58 27.24 -18.09
N GLY A 563 11.44 27.40 -19.09
CA GLY A 563 11.19 26.99 -20.46
C GLY A 563 12.39 26.35 -21.08
N PHE A 564 12.30 25.40 -22.00
CA PHE A 564 13.52 24.87 -22.64
C PHE A 564 13.60 25.13 -24.13
N ALA A 565 14.51 26.04 -24.47
CA ALA A 565 14.81 26.53 -25.80
C ALA A 565 15.92 25.69 -26.46
N MET A 566 15.53 24.79 -27.37
CA MET A 566 16.47 23.94 -28.13
C MET A 566 16.01 23.67 -29.57
N THR A 567 14.71 23.55 -29.81
CA THR A 567 14.17 23.18 -31.12
C THR A 567 14.04 24.42 -32.02
N GLU A 568 14.61 24.33 -33.22
CA GLU A 568 14.61 25.36 -34.25
C GLU A 568 13.79 24.89 -35.46
N PRO A 569 12.88 25.70 -36.02
CA PRO A 569 11.98 25.29 -37.09
C PRO A 569 12.65 25.24 -38.47
N LEU A 570 13.82 25.87 -38.65
CA LEU A 570 14.53 25.91 -39.93
C LEU A 570 15.53 24.77 -40.12
N VAL A 571 15.78 23.97 -39.07
CA VAL A 571 16.69 22.84 -39.11
C VAL A 571 16.05 21.59 -38.50
N ALA A 572 16.50 20.40 -38.92
CA ALA A 572 16.04 19.15 -38.34
C ALA A 572 16.64 18.96 -36.94
N SER A 573 15.99 19.53 -35.91
CA SER A 573 16.47 19.56 -34.52
C SER A 573 16.51 18.19 -33.83
N SER A 574 15.95 17.15 -34.45
CA SER A 574 16.10 15.75 -33.98
C SER A 574 17.57 15.31 -33.98
N ASP A 575 18.38 15.85 -34.90
CA ASP A 575 19.83 15.84 -34.78
C ASP A 575 20.28 17.13 -34.12
N ALA A 576 20.64 17.02 -32.85
CA ALA A 576 21.05 18.17 -32.06
C ALA A 576 22.32 18.87 -32.58
N THR A 577 23.08 18.28 -33.50
CA THR A 577 24.26 18.94 -34.12
C THR A 577 23.86 20.00 -35.16
N ASN A 578 22.61 19.94 -35.65
CA ASN A 578 22.08 20.87 -36.65
C ASN A 578 21.65 22.21 -36.07
N ILE A 579 21.54 22.37 -34.75
CA ILE A 579 21.16 23.64 -34.10
C ILE A 579 22.13 24.76 -34.52
N GLU A 580 21.59 25.92 -34.91
CA GLU A 580 22.34 27.04 -35.49
C GLU A 580 22.31 28.32 -34.65
N CYS A 581 21.40 28.46 -33.69
CA CYS A 581 21.29 29.63 -32.81
C CYS A 581 22.66 30.05 -32.27
N SER A 582 23.10 31.26 -32.57
CA SER A 582 24.45 31.74 -32.28
C SER A 582 24.57 32.39 -30.90
N ILE A 583 25.56 31.93 -30.14
CA ILE A 583 25.97 32.50 -28.85
C ILE A 583 27.38 33.06 -28.99
N SER A 584 27.53 34.39 -28.97
CA SER A 584 28.83 35.05 -28.99
C SER A 584 29.12 35.75 -27.65
N ARG A 585 30.41 35.95 -27.32
CA ARG A 585 30.81 36.66 -26.09
C ARG A 585 30.34 38.12 -25.98
N ARG A 586 29.81 38.71 -27.05
CA ARG A 586 29.31 40.09 -27.05
C ARG A 586 27.77 40.18 -27.07
N PHE A 587 27.10 39.17 -27.63
CA PHE A 587 25.65 39.10 -27.85
C PHE A 587 25.20 37.66 -28.04
N LEU A 588 24.00 37.34 -27.57
CA LEU A 588 23.20 36.26 -28.14
C LEU A 588 22.46 36.87 -29.32
N CYS A 589 22.81 36.46 -30.53
CA CYS A 589 22.23 37.03 -31.74
C CYS A 589 21.83 35.87 -32.61
N ASP A 590 20.52 35.67 -32.79
CA ASP A 590 20.05 35.30 -34.12
C ASP A 590 18.61 35.77 -34.35
N LYS A 591 18.42 36.36 -35.52
CA LYS A 591 17.11 36.43 -36.16
C LYS A 591 16.62 34.98 -36.26
N TRP A 592 15.32 34.75 -36.08
CA TRP A 592 14.62 33.47 -36.31
C TRP A 592 14.40 32.58 -35.07
N LYS A 593 13.50 31.61 -35.30
CA LYS A 593 12.39 31.19 -34.43
C LYS A 593 12.77 29.95 -33.60
N GLU A 594 12.19 29.75 -32.42
CA GLU A 594 12.37 28.53 -31.61
C GLU A 594 11.03 28.02 -31.07
N MET A 595 10.83 26.71 -30.97
CA MET A 595 9.70 26.12 -30.22
C MET A 595 10.13 25.89 -28.76
N VAL A 596 9.45 26.57 -27.83
CA VAL A 596 9.73 26.48 -26.39
C VAL A 596 8.49 25.97 -25.64
N ASP A 597 8.65 24.90 -24.87
CA ASP A 597 7.72 24.50 -23.81
C ASP A 597 7.99 25.41 -22.62
N GLN A 598 7.00 26.22 -22.20
CA GLN A 598 6.96 27.11 -21.02
C GLN A 598 8.17 28.08 -20.83
N TRP A 599 8.24 28.97 -19.81
CA TRP A 599 8.99 30.25 -19.90
C TRP A 599 10.12 30.39 -18.86
N GLY A 600 11.40 30.48 -19.25
CA GLY A 600 12.52 30.93 -18.39
C GLY A 600 13.73 29.98 -18.15
N TYR A 601 14.21 29.25 -19.17
CA TYR A 601 15.56 28.65 -19.19
C TYR A 601 16.14 28.82 -20.60
N GLY A 602 17.37 29.29 -20.74
CA GLY A 602 17.83 29.90 -21.99
C GLY A 602 18.31 28.91 -23.07
N PRO A 603 18.67 29.44 -24.25
CA PRO A 603 18.84 28.68 -25.48
C PRO A 603 20.09 27.79 -25.47
N LYS A 604 19.96 26.62 -26.08
CA LYS A 604 21.12 25.83 -26.53
C LYS A 604 21.55 26.36 -27.89
N GLY A 605 22.77 26.88 -27.99
CA GLY A 605 23.26 27.48 -29.23
C GLY A 605 24.74 27.19 -29.49
N LYS A 606 25.20 27.41 -30.72
CA LYS A 606 26.60 27.24 -31.12
C LYS A 606 27.44 28.41 -30.63
N THR A 607 28.53 28.10 -29.92
CA THR A 607 29.49 29.05 -29.37
C THR A 607 30.81 29.06 -30.15
N ASP A 608 31.17 27.92 -30.75
CA ASP A 608 32.37 27.79 -31.59
C ASP A 608 32.12 26.81 -32.74
N PHE A 609 32.03 27.33 -33.96
CA PHE A 609 31.81 26.54 -35.17
C PHE A 609 33.04 25.73 -35.61
N SER A 610 34.22 26.00 -35.05
CA SER A 610 35.49 25.32 -35.37
C SER A 610 35.81 24.16 -34.44
N ALA A 611 35.17 24.07 -33.27
CA ALA A 611 35.35 22.98 -32.31
C ALA A 611 34.82 21.63 -32.86
N PRO A 612 35.23 20.48 -32.29
CA PRO A 612 34.63 19.18 -32.62
C PRO A 612 33.11 19.21 -32.46
N LYS A 613 32.35 18.59 -33.38
CA LYS A 613 30.87 18.71 -33.48
C LYS A 613 30.11 18.71 -32.14
N HIS A 614 30.45 17.81 -31.22
CA HIS A 614 29.77 17.67 -29.93
C HIS A 614 30.25 18.63 -28.83
N LYS A 615 31.19 19.53 -29.14
CA LYS A 615 31.72 20.59 -28.27
C LYS A 615 31.43 22.00 -28.79
N GLN A 616 30.66 22.13 -29.87
CA GLN A 616 30.35 23.42 -30.48
C GLN A 616 29.27 24.21 -29.74
N GLN A 617 28.52 23.56 -28.84
CA GLN A 617 27.29 24.12 -28.27
C GLN A 617 27.41 24.38 -26.77
N SER A 618 26.76 25.45 -26.29
CA SER A 618 26.65 25.79 -24.87
C SER A 618 25.18 25.88 -24.45
N MET A 619 24.93 25.89 -23.14
CA MET A 619 23.62 26.17 -22.56
C MET A 619 23.73 27.41 -21.66
N ILE A 620 22.80 28.35 -21.80
CA ILE A 620 22.87 29.65 -21.13
C ILE A 620 21.53 29.99 -20.48
N LEU A 621 21.53 30.69 -19.34
CA LEU A 621 20.32 31.16 -18.67
C LEU A 621 19.89 32.52 -19.24
N VAL A 622 18.62 32.68 -19.59
CA VAL A 622 18.07 33.93 -20.13
C VAL A 622 16.74 34.25 -19.44
N ASP A 623 16.64 35.45 -18.86
CA ASP A 623 15.37 35.98 -18.35
C ASP A 623 14.48 36.33 -19.54
N ILE A 624 13.21 35.92 -19.52
CA ILE A 624 12.25 36.24 -20.56
C ILE A 624 12.03 37.76 -20.71
N LYS A 625 12.31 38.54 -19.66
CA LYS A 625 12.23 40.01 -19.66
C LYS A 625 13.46 40.68 -20.25
N THR A 626 14.48 39.92 -20.64
CA THR A 626 15.70 40.48 -21.24
C THR A 626 15.35 41.14 -22.57
N PRO A 627 15.75 42.41 -22.81
CA PRO A 627 15.51 43.08 -24.09
C PRO A 627 16.01 42.24 -25.27
N GLY A 628 15.17 42.11 -26.29
CA GLY A 628 15.43 41.29 -27.49
C GLY A 628 14.76 39.91 -27.47
N VAL A 629 14.31 39.42 -26.32
CA VAL A 629 13.48 38.21 -26.24
C VAL A 629 12.05 38.55 -26.65
N GLN A 630 11.53 37.89 -27.68
CA GLN A 630 10.17 38.14 -28.18
C GLN A 630 9.41 36.83 -28.37
N ILE A 631 8.26 36.72 -27.70
CA ILE A 631 7.32 35.61 -27.91
C ILE A 631 6.41 36.00 -29.06
N ARG A 632 6.48 35.25 -30.17
CA ARG A 632 5.79 35.56 -31.42
C ARG A 632 4.35 35.09 -31.41
N ARG A 633 4.13 33.82 -31.04
CA ARG A 633 2.79 33.20 -31.03
C ARG A 633 2.80 31.89 -30.24
N PRO A 634 1.65 31.48 -29.68
CA PRO A 634 1.44 30.11 -29.22
C PRO A 634 1.31 29.16 -30.43
N LEU A 635 1.59 27.88 -30.19
CA LEU A 635 1.49 26.79 -31.15
C LEU A 635 0.40 25.82 -30.69
N LEU A 636 -0.40 25.34 -31.66
CA LEU A 636 -1.49 24.42 -31.40
C LEU A 636 -1.05 22.97 -31.64
N VAL A 637 -1.44 22.08 -30.74
CA VAL A 637 -1.29 20.63 -30.86
C VAL A 637 -2.69 20.03 -30.98
N PHE A 638 -3.07 19.59 -32.18
CA PHE A 638 -4.43 19.08 -32.45
C PHE A 638 -5.56 20.03 -32.00
N GLY A 639 -5.30 21.34 -32.00
CA GLY A 639 -6.26 22.37 -31.57
C GLY A 639 -6.16 22.79 -30.11
N PHE A 640 -5.36 22.11 -29.28
CA PHE A 640 -5.04 22.53 -27.92
C PHE A 640 -3.87 23.53 -27.94
N ASP A 641 -3.99 24.64 -27.20
CA ASP A 641 -2.91 25.62 -27.00
C ASP A 641 -2.17 25.42 -25.67
N ASP A 642 -2.58 24.43 -24.87
CA ASP A 642 -2.02 24.03 -23.58
C ASP A 642 -1.87 25.19 -22.58
N ALA A 643 -2.81 26.14 -22.66
CA ALA A 643 -2.91 27.26 -21.74
C ALA A 643 -3.11 26.76 -20.27
N PRO A 644 -2.54 27.45 -19.26
CA PRO A 644 -2.02 28.81 -19.32
C PRO A 644 -0.56 28.94 -19.76
N HIS A 645 0.12 27.86 -20.11
CA HIS A 645 1.56 27.93 -20.38
C HIS A 645 1.93 27.74 -21.84
N GLY A 646 1.31 26.76 -22.48
CA GLY A 646 1.43 26.47 -23.89
C GLY A 646 2.83 26.13 -24.41
N HIS A 647 2.87 26.04 -25.73
CA HIS A 647 4.06 25.94 -26.56
C HIS A 647 4.18 27.22 -27.38
N ALA A 648 5.36 27.85 -27.43
CA ALA A 648 5.50 29.15 -28.07
C ALA A 648 6.65 29.20 -29.09
N GLU A 649 6.44 30.02 -30.12
CA GLU A 649 7.50 30.47 -31.02
C GLU A 649 8.24 31.66 -30.40
N ILE A 650 9.53 31.55 -30.07
CA ILE A 650 10.34 32.61 -29.45
C ILE A 650 11.48 33.04 -30.39
N THR A 651 11.83 34.33 -30.40
CA THR A 651 12.99 34.87 -31.13
C THR A 651 13.92 35.62 -30.19
N PHE A 652 15.24 35.48 -30.39
CA PHE A 652 16.29 36.12 -29.58
C PHE A 652 17.09 37.15 -30.40
N GLU A 653 16.57 38.38 -30.49
CA GLU A 653 17.16 39.45 -31.29
C GLU A 653 18.16 40.29 -30.47
N ASN A 654 19.47 40.07 -30.67
CA ASN A 654 20.55 40.79 -29.98
C ASN A 654 20.43 40.79 -28.45
N VAL A 655 19.97 39.67 -27.88
CA VAL A 655 19.79 39.48 -26.45
C VAL A 655 21.16 39.50 -25.74
N ARG A 656 21.28 40.30 -24.69
CA ARG A 656 22.53 40.41 -23.91
C ARG A 656 22.29 39.91 -22.50
N VAL A 657 23.11 38.96 -22.08
CA VAL A 657 23.13 38.42 -20.72
C VAL A 657 24.57 38.37 -20.18
N PRO A 658 24.76 38.39 -18.85
CA PRO A 658 26.09 38.23 -18.26
C PRO A 658 26.76 36.91 -18.67
N ALA A 659 28.09 36.90 -18.81
CA ALA A 659 28.84 35.67 -19.09
C ALA A 659 28.66 34.60 -18.00
N THR A 660 28.39 35.03 -16.76
CA THR A 660 28.05 34.17 -15.62
C THR A 660 26.74 33.41 -15.79
N ASN A 661 25.94 33.68 -16.83
CA ASN A 661 24.74 32.92 -17.15
C ASN A 661 25.03 31.62 -17.92
N ILE A 662 26.26 31.42 -18.42
CA ILE A 662 26.65 30.13 -19.02
C ILE A 662 26.64 29.05 -17.95
N LEU A 663 26.00 27.91 -18.26
CA LEU A 663 25.94 26.76 -17.39
C LEU A 663 27.15 25.87 -17.62
N LEU A 664 27.85 25.49 -16.55
CA LEU A 664 29.05 24.65 -16.51
C LEU A 664 30.29 25.20 -17.26
N GLY A 665 30.12 25.67 -18.49
CA GLY A 665 31.17 26.26 -19.33
C GLY A 665 30.84 26.22 -20.83
N GLU A 666 31.59 26.98 -21.60
CA GLU A 666 31.48 27.00 -23.07
C GLU A 666 31.73 25.59 -23.67
N GLY A 667 30.94 25.20 -24.66
CA GLY A 667 31.06 23.91 -25.35
C GLY A 667 30.50 22.69 -24.59
N ARG A 668 29.87 22.90 -23.42
CA ARG A 668 29.33 21.83 -22.57
C ARG A 668 27.83 21.55 -22.79
N GLY A 669 27.20 22.17 -23.80
CA GLY A 669 25.77 22.06 -24.05
C GLY A 669 25.27 20.64 -24.36
N PHE A 670 26.06 19.83 -25.09
CA PHE A 670 25.72 18.42 -25.33
C PHE A 670 25.75 17.57 -24.06
N GLU A 671 26.74 17.79 -23.20
CA GLU A 671 26.88 17.07 -21.93
C GLU A 671 25.70 17.35 -21.01
N ILE A 672 25.35 18.64 -20.88
CA ILE A 672 24.21 19.07 -20.06
C ILE A 672 22.90 18.48 -20.60
N ALA A 673 22.68 18.56 -21.93
CA ALA A 673 21.48 18.01 -22.56
C ALA A 673 21.36 16.49 -22.34
N GLN A 674 22.45 15.73 -22.45
CA GLN A 674 22.42 14.29 -22.16
C GLN A 674 22.16 14.00 -20.69
N GLY A 675 22.71 14.81 -19.77
CA GLY A 675 22.45 14.70 -18.33
C GLY A 675 20.99 14.92 -17.97
N ARG A 676 20.33 15.89 -18.61
CA ARG A 676 18.92 16.24 -18.44
C ARG A 676 17.97 15.20 -19.02
N LEU A 677 18.19 14.81 -20.28
CA LEU A 677 17.20 14.07 -21.05
C LEU A 677 17.02 12.61 -20.59
N GLY A 678 17.89 12.06 -19.75
CA GLY A 678 17.74 10.70 -19.20
C GLY A 678 16.52 10.57 -18.27
N PRO A 679 16.55 11.19 -17.07
CA PRO A 679 15.42 11.14 -16.12
C PRO A 679 14.13 11.77 -16.67
N GLY A 680 14.24 12.90 -17.39
CA GLY A 680 13.08 13.57 -18.00
C GLY A 680 12.25 12.66 -18.91
N ARG A 681 12.89 11.89 -19.79
CA ARG A 681 12.21 10.91 -20.66
C ARG A 681 11.46 9.87 -19.85
N LEU A 682 12.06 9.40 -18.77
CA LEU A 682 11.47 8.37 -17.92
C LEU A 682 10.24 8.90 -17.18
N HIS A 683 10.28 10.13 -16.67
CA HIS A 683 9.13 10.79 -16.02
C HIS A 683 7.94 10.94 -16.97
N HIS A 684 8.19 11.22 -18.25
CA HIS A 684 7.14 11.23 -19.27
C HIS A 684 6.54 9.84 -19.49
N CYS A 685 7.37 8.80 -19.57
CA CYS A 685 6.91 7.42 -19.73
C CYS A 685 6.03 6.98 -18.54
N MET A 686 6.43 7.30 -17.32
CA MET A 686 5.67 6.98 -16.10
C MET A 686 4.30 7.66 -16.10
N ARG A 687 4.22 8.95 -16.48
CA ARG A 687 2.93 9.65 -16.61
C ARG A 687 2.03 9.04 -17.67
N LEU A 688 2.59 8.53 -18.77
CA LEU A 688 1.82 7.88 -19.83
C LEU A 688 1.17 6.57 -19.39
N ILE A 689 1.78 5.82 -18.46
CA ILE A 689 1.11 4.68 -17.80
C ILE A 689 -0.14 5.17 -17.07
N GLY A 690 -0.04 6.28 -16.35
CA GLY A 690 -1.15 6.93 -15.67
C GLY A 690 -2.30 7.36 -16.59
N ALA A 691 -1.94 8.03 -17.68
CA ALA A 691 -2.90 8.47 -18.70
C ALA A 691 -3.65 7.27 -19.29
N ALA A 692 -2.93 6.18 -19.61
CA ALA A 692 -3.50 4.95 -20.11
C ALA A 692 -4.44 4.28 -19.10
N GLU A 693 -4.08 4.22 -17.81
CA GLU A 693 -4.97 3.69 -16.76
C GLU A 693 -6.25 4.49 -16.61
N ARG A 694 -6.17 5.83 -16.70
CA ARG A 694 -7.38 6.65 -16.71
C ARG A 694 -8.24 6.36 -17.94
N GLY A 695 -7.63 6.18 -19.10
CA GLY A 695 -8.30 5.72 -20.31
C GLY A 695 -9.01 4.38 -20.12
N MET A 696 -8.34 3.39 -19.50
CA MET A 696 -8.92 2.08 -19.16
C MET A 696 -10.15 2.21 -18.27
N ASN A 697 -10.06 3.00 -17.19
CA ASN A 697 -11.17 3.17 -16.26
C ASN A 697 -12.38 3.80 -16.94
N LEU A 698 -12.19 4.92 -17.66
CA LEU A 698 -13.26 5.58 -18.40
C LEU A 698 -13.88 4.65 -19.45
N MET A 699 -13.03 3.89 -20.17
CA MET A 699 -13.49 2.92 -21.17
C MET A 699 -14.41 1.86 -20.56
N VAL A 700 -14.02 1.27 -19.41
CA VAL A 700 -14.80 0.23 -18.73
C VAL A 700 -16.11 0.78 -18.18
N GLU A 701 -16.08 1.93 -17.51
CA GLU A 701 -17.28 2.60 -16.99
C GLU A 701 -18.28 2.91 -18.11
N ARG A 702 -17.78 3.42 -19.24
CA ARG A 702 -18.60 3.68 -20.43
C ARG A 702 -19.18 2.39 -21.01
N ALA A 703 -18.37 1.34 -21.07
CA ALA A 703 -18.78 0.07 -21.65
C ALA A 703 -19.87 -0.64 -20.84
N LEU A 704 -19.82 -0.52 -19.50
CA LEU A 704 -20.81 -1.07 -18.58
C LEU A 704 -22.11 -0.25 -18.56
N SER A 705 -22.03 1.06 -18.74
CA SER A 705 -23.19 1.95 -18.69
C SER A 705 -23.97 2.02 -20.01
N ARG A 706 -23.32 1.90 -21.18
CA ARG A 706 -23.97 2.12 -22.49
C ARG A 706 -24.45 0.84 -23.17
N THR A 707 -25.60 0.90 -23.83
CA THR A 707 -26.21 -0.20 -24.62
C THR A 707 -26.17 0.13 -26.11
N THR A 708 -25.76 -0.83 -26.93
CA THR A 708 -25.83 -0.80 -28.40
C THR A 708 -26.34 -2.14 -28.92
N PHE A 709 -27.21 -2.11 -29.94
CA PHE A 709 -27.76 -3.33 -30.55
C PHE A 709 -28.33 -4.34 -29.53
N GLY A 710 -29.06 -3.83 -28.52
CA GLY A 710 -29.71 -4.67 -27.50
C GLY A 710 -28.80 -5.23 -26.40
N LYS A 711 -27.50 -4.92 -26.39
CA LYS A 711 -26.53 -5.39 -25.38
C LYS A 711 -25.67 -4.25 -24.84
N LYS A 712 -25.16 -4.38 -23.61
CA LYS A 712 -24.12 -3.46 -23.12
C LYS A 712 -22.89 -3.55 -24.00
N ILE A 713 -22.13 -2.47 -24.16
CA ILE A 713 -20.86 -2.50 -24.91
C ILE A 713 -19.94 -3.59 -24.32
N ALA A 714 -19.91 -3.72 -22.99
CA ALA A 714 -19.18 -4.74 -22.25
C ALA A 714 -19.54 -6.21 -22.59
N GLN A 715 -20.67 -6.45 -23.27
CA GLN A 715 -21.12 -7.79 -23.65
C GLN A 715 -20.79 -8.14 -25.11
N HIS A 716 -20.21 -7.22 -25.89
CA HIS A 716 -19.77 -7.51 -27.25
C HIS A 716 -18.40 -8.19 -27.23
N GLY A 717 -18.29 -9.35 -27.86
CA GLY A 717 -17.07 -10.17 -27.83
C GLY A 717 -15.82 -9.46 -28.38
N SER A 718 -15.98 -8.63 -29.42
CA SER A 718 -14.90 -7.80 -29.97
C SER A 718 -14.34 -6.83 -28.94
N PHE A 719 -15.21 -6.14 -28.20
CA PHE A 719 -14.79 -5.22 -27.14
C PHE A 719 -14.03 -5.93 -26.03
N LEU A 720 -14.48 -7.11 -25.58
CA LEU A 720 -13.79 -7.88 -24.53
C LEU A 720 -12.35 -8.25 -24.95
N ALA A 721 -12.17 -8.64 -26.23
CA ALA A 721 -10.85 -8.94 -26.76
C ALA A 721 -9.94 -7.71 -26.82
N ASP A 722 -10.47 -6.56 -27.26
CA ASP A 722 -9.69 -5.32 -27.36
C ASP A 722 -9.35 -4.74 -25.98
N LEU A 723 -10.28 -4.80 -25.02
CA LEU A 723 -10.03 -4.45 -23.63
C LEU A 723 -8.89 -5.29 -23.03
N ALA A 724 -8.91 -6.61 -23.27
CA ALA A 724 -7.86 -7.51 -22.81
C ALA A 724 -6.49 -7.18 -23.43
N LYS A 725 -6.43 -6.90 -24.75
CA LYS A 725 -5.19 -6.47 -25.43
C LYS A 725 -4.66 -5.16 -24.83
N CYS A 726 -5.53 -4.18 -24.58
CA CYS A 726 -5.14 -2.92 -23.94
C CYS A 726 -4.52 -3.15 -22.56
N ARG A 727 -5.12 -4.01 -21.73
CA ARG A 727 -4.55 -4.37 -20.41
C ARG A 727 -3.16 -5.02 -20.55
N VAL A 728 -2.99 -5.98 -21.45
CA VAL A 728 -1.70 -6.65 -21.67
C VAL A 728 -0.61 -5.66 -22.09
N GLU A 729 -0.90 -4.80 -23.08
CA GLU A 729 0.04 -3.79 -23.57
C GLU A 729 0.43 -2.79 -22.48
N LEU A 730 -0.54 -2.36 -21.67
CA LEU A 730 -0.31 -1.46 -20.55
C LEU A 730 0.63 -2.09 -19.51
N GLU A 731 0.40 -3.34 -19.09
CA GLU A 731 1.27 -4.01 -18.13
C GLU A 731 2.69 -4.23 -18.68
N GLN A 732 2.82 -4.58 -19.96
CA GLN A 732 4.12 -4.72 -20.63
C GLN A 732 4.91 -3.40 -20.60
N ALA A 733 4.27 -2.30 -20.97
CA ALA A 733 4.89 -0.98 -20.93
C ALA A 733 5.22 -0.54 -19.50
N ARG A 734 4.33 -0.80 -18.52
CA ARG A 734 4.57 -0.49 -17.11
C ARG A 734 5.83 -1.19 -16.60
N LEU A 735 5.93 -2.50 -16.78
CA LEU A 735 7.09 -3.27 -16.31
C LEU A 735 8.39 -2.83 -16.98
N LEU A 736 8.36 -2.51 -18.28
CA LEU A 736 9.51 -1.95 -19.00
C LEU A 736 9.94 -0.59 -18.43
N VAL A 737 8.99 0.29 -18.09
CA VAL A 737 9.26 1.59 -17.48
C VAL A 737 9.83 1.44 -16.06
N LEU A 738 9.30 0.52 -15.25
CA LEU A 738 9.82 0.23 -13.91
C LEU A 738 11.22 -0.37 -13.97
N GLU A 739 11.48 -1.29 -14.91
CA GLU A 739 12.83 -1.81 -15.16
C GLU A 739 13.81 -0.70 -15.60
N ALA A 740 13.36 0.21 -16.47
CA ALA A 740 14.17 1.36 -16.88
C ALA A 740 14.53 2.26 -15.70
N ALA A 741 13.60 2.45 -14.75
CA ALA A 741 13.80 3.21 -13.53
C ALA A 741 14.79 2.53 -12.58
N ASP A 742 14.63 1.22 -12.33
CA ASP A 742 15.56 0.42 -11.52
C ASP A 742 16.98 0.44 -12.10
N GLN A 743 17.12 0.25 -13.42
CA GLN A 743 18.45 0.31 -14.05
C GLN A 743 19.06 1.71 -14.00
N LEU A 744 18.24 2.76 -14.10
CA LEU A 744 18.72 4.14 -13.94
C LEU A 744 19.24 4.37 -12.51
N ASP A 745 18.51 3.91 -11.50
CA ASP A 745 18.91 3.98 -10.09
C ASP A 745 20.22 3.20 -9.82
N ARG A 746 20.33 1.97 -10.34
CA ARG A 746 21.48 1.09 -10.08
C ARG A 746 22.73 1.40 -10.90
N HIS A 747 22.58 1.91 -12.12
CA HIS A 747 23.68 1.97 -13.09
C HIS A 747 23.92 3.35 -13.69
N GLY A 748 23.03 4.30 -13.42
CA GLY A 748 23.08 5.65 -13.99
C GLY A 748 22.76 5.70 -15.48
N ASN A 749 22.56 6.93 -15.96
CA ASN A 749 22.02 7.22 -17.30
C ASN A 749 22.83 6.58 -18.45
N LYS A 750 24.17 6.57 -18.36
CA LYS A 750 25.03 6.06 -19.45
C LYS A 750 24.82 4.57 -19.72
N LYS A 751 24.67 3.75 -18.66
CA LYS A 751 24.47 2.30 -18.77
C LYS A 751 23.00 1.97 -19.07
N ALA A 752 22.07 2.71 -18.48
CA ALA A 752 20.62 2.53 -18.70
C ALA A 752 20.10 3.07 -20.05
N ARG A 753 20.95 3.73 -20.87
CA ARG A 753 20.53 4.40 -22.12
C ARG A 753 19.72 3.51 -23.08
N GLY A 754 20.02 2.21 -23.15
CA GLY A 754 19.32 1.29 -24.05
C GLY A 754 17.89 1.04 -23.62
N ILE A 755 17.68 0.78 -22.33
CA ILE A 755 16.34 0.52 -21.79
C ILE A 755 15.49 1.80 -21.69
N LEU A 756 16.12 2.93 -21.41
CA LEU A 756 15.45 4.24 -21.47
C LEU A 756 14.92 4.54 -22.88
N ALA A 757 15.69 4.22 -23.92
CA ALA A 757 15.23 4.33 -25.31
C ALA A 757 14.06 3.38 -25.61
N MET A 758 14.10 2.13 -25.12
CA MET A 758 12.99 1.18 -25.27
C MET A 758 11.71 1.69 -24.59
N ALA A 759 11.81 2.18 -23.35
CA ALA A 759 10.68 2.75 -22.64
C ALA A 759 10.10 3.99 -23.35
N LYS A 760 10.96 4.87 -23.88
CA LYS A 760 10.56 6.08 -24.61
C LYS A 760 9.81 5.79 -25.91
N VAL A 761 10.05 4.64 -26.54
CA VAL A 761 9.26 4.18 -27.69
C VAL A 761 7.97 3.49 -27.23
N ALA A 762 8.07 2.56 -26.27
CA ALA A 762 6.95 1.71 -25.90
C ALA A 762 5.82 2.47 -25.19
N ALA A 763 6.13 3.33 -24.21
CA ALA A 763 5.12 4.00 -23.38
C ALA A 763 4.15 4.90 -24.17
N PRO A 764 4.60 5.81 -25.06
CA PRO A 764 3.66 6.65 -25.81
C PRO A 764 2.83 5.85 -26.82
N ASN A 765 3.41 4.83 -27.46
CA ASN A 765 2.67 3.98 -28.40
C ASN A 765 1.59 3.14 -27.69
N MET A 766 1.90 2.60 -26.51
CA MET A 766 0.92 1.93 -25.65
C MET A 766 -0.20 2.89 -25.23
N ALA A 767 0.14 4.07 -24.71
CA ALA A 767 -0.85 5.02 -24.23
C ALA A 767 -1.80 5.47 -25.36
N LEU A 768 -1.27 5.72 -26.56
CA LEU A 768 -2.09 6.04 -27.73
C LEU A 768 -3.08 4.92 -28.07
N LYS A 769 -2.64 3.66 -28.07
CA LYS A 769 -3.50 2.51 -28.35
C LYS A 769 -4.64 2.38 -27.33
N VAL A 770 -4.34 2.53 -26.05
CA VAL A 770 -5.34 2.44 -24.97
C VAL A 770 -6.31 3.61 -25.01
N LEU A 771 -5.80 4.85 -25.16
CA LEU A 771 -6.62 6.06 -25.19
C LEU A 771 -7.50 6.13 -26.43
N ASP A 772 -6.99 5.71 -27.60
CA ASP A 772 -7.78 5.63 -28.83
C ASP A 772 -8.96 4.66 -28.69
N MET A 773 -8.72 3.48 -28.11
CA MET A 773 -9.79 2.52 -27.82
C MET A 773 -10.81 3.10 -26.81
N ALA A 774 -10.35 3.82 -25.79
CA ALA A 774 -11.23 4.49 -24.85
C ALA A 774 -12.10 5.55 -25.53
N MET A 775 -11.53 6.33 -26.46
CA MET A 775 -12.26 7.31 -27.27
C MET A 775 -13.29 6.61 -28.16
N GLN A 776 -12.91 5.52 -28.82
CA GLN A 776 -13.80 4.73 -29.67
C GLN A 776 -15.03 4.22 -28.90
N VAL A 777 -14.85 3.75 -27.67
CA VAL A 777 -15.96 3.27 -26.80
C VAL A 777 -16.88 4.42 -26.36
N HIS A 778 -16.36 5.64 -26.25
CA HIS A 778 -17.17 6.84 -25.97
C HIS A 778 -17.90 7.37 -27.21
N GLY A 779 -17.49 6.97 -28.41
CA GLY A 779 -17.98 7.52 -29.67
C GLY A 779 -17.60 9.00 -29.80
N ALA A 780 -18.51 9.83 -30.35
CA ALA A 780 -18.25 11.26 -30.54
C ALA A 780 -17.83 11.99 -29.25
N ALA A 781 -18.36 11.58 -28.09
CA ALA A 781 -17.98 12.17 -26.80
C ALA A 781 -16.49 12.00 -26.46
N GLY A 782 -15.86 10.93 -26.93
CA GLY A 782 -14.43 10.69 -26.71
C GLY A 782 -13.52 11.66 -27.47
N LEU A 783 -14.02 12.27 -28.54
CA LEU A 783 -13.33 13.32 -29.30
C LEU A 783 -13.57 14.72 -28.74
N SER A 784 -14.66 14.89 -27.99
CA SER A 784 -15.12 16.19 -27.48
C SER A 784 -14.45 16.57 -26.15
N SER A 785 -14.69 17.80 -25.70
CA SER A 785 -14.26 18.31 -24.38
C SER A 785 -15.08 17.78 -23.20
N ASP A 786 -16.12 16.97 -23.43
CA ASP A 786 -16.92 16.36 -22.36
C ASP A 786 -16.12 15.29 -21.60
N THR A 787 -14.99 14.85 -22.15
CA THR A 787 -14.06 13.91 -21.52
C THR A 787 -12.62 14.43 -21.64
N VAL A 788 -11.74 13.91 -20.79
CA VAL A 788 -10.30 14.22 -20.86
C VAL A 788 -9.54 13.43 -21.92
N LEU A 789 -10.20 12.49 -22.61
CA LEU A 789 -9.54 11.46 -23.41
C LEU A 789 -8.77 12.05 -24.60
N SER A 790 -9.36 12.99 -25.34
CA SER A 790 -8.73 13.61 -26.51
C SER A 790 -7.48 14.41 -26.15
N HIS A 791 -7.48 15.11 -25.00
CA HIS A 791 -6.32 15.86 -24.53
C HIS A 791 -5.19 14.94 -24.02
N LEU A 792 -5.54 13.88 -23.28
CA LEU A 792 -4.56 12.85 -22.89
C LEU A 792 -3.95 12.17 -24.13
N TRP A 793 -4.76 11.88 -25.14
CA TRP A 793 -4.31 11.29 -26.40
C TRP A 793 -3.37 12.24 -27.16
N ALA A 794 -3.73 13.52 -27.28
CA ALA A 794 -2.89 14.53 -27.93
C ALA A 794 -1.54 14.67 -27.22
N THR A 795 -1.54 14.67 -25.88
CA THR A 795 -0.32 14.67 -25.06
C THR A 795 0.54 13.43 -25.34
N ALA A 796 -0.06 12.24 -25.37
CA ALA A 796 0.65 11.00 -25.70
C ALA A 796 1.23 11.03 -27.13
N ARG A 797 0.51 11.64 -28.09
CA ARG A 797 0.98 11.77 -29.47
C ARG A 797 2.17 12.70 -29.58
N THR A 798 2.17 13.82 -28.85
CA THR A 798 3.30 14.75 -28.77
C THR A 798 4.54 14.06 -28.23
N LEU A 799 4.39 13.15 -27.26
CA LEU A 799 5.52 12.43 -26.65
C LEU A 799 6.17 11.37 -27.54
N ARG A 800 5.65 11.12 -28.75
CA ARG A 800 6.40 10.41 -29.82
C ARG A 800 7.40 11.30 -30.56
N LEU A 801 7.38 12.62 -30.32
CA LEU A 801 8.25 13.61 -30.96
C LEU A 801 9.11 14.35 -29.93
N ALA A 802 8.49 14.81 -28.84
CA ALA A 802 9.18 15.49 -27.75
C ALA A 802 10.24 14.59 -27.09
N ASP A 803 11.32 15.21 -26.58
CA ASP A 803 12.50 14.54 -26.02
C ASP A 803 13.20 13.51 -26.94
N GLY A 804 12.98 13.66 -28.25
CA GLY A 804 13.52 12.82 -29.30
C GLY A 804 12.44 11.93 -29.95
N PRO A 805 12.31 11.94 -31.28
CA PRO A 805 11.38 11.08 -32.00
C PRO A 805 11.64 9.59 -31.79
N ASP A 806 10.60 8.77 -31.91
CA ASP A 806 10.68 7.30 -31.80
C ASP A 806 11.81 6.73 -32.66
N GLU A 807 11.97 7.22 -33.90
CA GLU A 807 12.96 6.73 -34.86
C GLU A 807 14.40 6.93 -34.39
N VAL A 808 14.67 8.01 -33.65
CA VAL A 808 16.00 8.27 -33.07
C VAL A 808 16.30 7.28 -31.94
N HIS A 809 15.30 6.95 -31.14
CA HIS A 809 15.42 5.97 -30.05
C HIS A 809 15.54 4.55 -30.60
N LEU A 810 14.76 4.19 -31.63
CA LEU A 810 14.89 2.93 -32.36
C LEU A 810 16.29 2.75 -32.96
N GLY A 811 16.86 3.81 -33.56
CA GLY A 811 18.24 3.79 -34.03
C GLY A 811 19.26 3.54 -32.92
N THR A 812 19.04 4.10 -31.73
CA THR A 812 19.87 3.84 -30.55
C THR A 812 19.78 2.38 -30.10
N ILE A 813 18.57 1.82 -30.04
CA ILE A 813 18.33 0.42 -29.67
C ILE A 813 19.03 -0.52 -30.66
N ALA A 814 18.80 -0.31 -31.97
CA ALA A 814 19.40 -1.12 -33.03
C ALA A 814 20.93 -1.08 -32.98
N LYS A 815 21.52 0.11 -32.78
CA LYS A 815 22.97 0.26 -32.66
C LYS A 815 23.55 -0.52 -31.47
N LEU A 816 22.88 -0.49 -30.33
CA LEU A 816 23.30 -1.23 -29.14
C LEU A 816 23.20 -2.74 -29.34
N GLU A 817 22.14 -3.21 -30.01
CA GLU A 817 21.95 -4.63 -30.27
C GLU A 817 23.00 -5.17 -31.25
N LEU A 818 23.29 -4.43 -32.33
CA LEU A 818 24.37 -4.76 -33.25
C LEU A 818 25.76 -4.74 -32.57
N GLN A 819 25.95 -3.88 -31.57
CA GLN A 819 27.19 -3.85 -30.80
C GLN A 819 27.34 -5.10 -29.92
N ARG A 820 26.24 -5.58 -29.30
CA ARG A 820 26.24 -6.82 -28.50
C ARG A 820 26.60 -8.04 -29.34
N ALA A 821 26.09 -8.13 -30.57
CA ALA A 821 26.39 -9.25 -31.47
C ALA A 821 27.85 -9.30 -31.97
N ARG A 822 28.62 -8.21 -31.79
CA ARG A 822 30.04 -8.11 -32.19
C ARG A 822 31.01 -8.37 -31.02
N MET A 823 30.50 -8.45 -29.79
CA MET A 823 31.25 -8.82 -28.59
C MET A 823 31.08 -10.31 -28.35
#